data_AF-A0A939V7Z5-F1
#
_entry.id   AF-A0A939V7Z5-F1
#
_cell.length_a   1.000
_cell.length_b   1.000
_cell.length_c   1.000
_cell.angle_alpha   90.00
_cell.angle_beta   90.00
_cell.angle_gamma   90.00
#
_symmetry.space_group_name_H-M   'P 1'
#
loop_
_entity.id
_entity.type
_entity.pdbx_description
1 polymer ?
#
loop_
_entity_poly.entity_id
_entity_poly.type
_entity_poly.pdbx_seq_one_letter_code
_entity_poly.pdbx_strand_id
1 'polypeptide(L)'
;MKKFYLFLATVLAMLCTVSVDAQRYSLLEEATGGPEAGTTYVIMNAGTNLLISCEYGPSGGMKEVMDNDNVLWQIEATGEKTEAGYDLWYLYSVGQQKYVQEVDLEGNPGLDGYDVYSYNGFNWELTTDKSKAAKMVIEKGVPGEDEIEGEVWRTNGPSSGFVISRQNLPIWVSEGVESPKMMKIACQGTNVAWEPYNDGCVSWQFWTVKRNSAQEELEQLVDEYSKIEFLGGNDPGFCPAALVDAYNASLEYAMLLVLQVASEEEYQAAINDLRAKRAAVEGKTIPLTEGYYFFVCAFEKYLNEFGHEKAAYVPTDVMQLYQKTFDPEDPIFLFEITSAGLKDEYWVQHVLTGTYVGTPSGWYGVNIPITYEKEGMQSIRYYDGGNSVGKWFWGTSKYSGKTSYTKNTSASTPSDNDGALVNWGQWGDEGTVSDQYNCWYLRKVTDLNFINSAIEQKAQAQRTQQIKELVIDAQSLYAKLFTYKTSDEALITVAEGTWGIDMGGENTNVEGNQILFSHIRGQGVATADDYKFLIDGDDETYMQGSGYVEVDISKTPQQRVTFTYETRCASMEKGNANQHKWGVQERPNMVEIYAAKDTVDGGDWVKVGSTSLGTLDPSELTTPFDPVSYTLDMGDTYGFLRYSVVSNANGGSYFTLSNFQVYPATVDETTSQYYTTEGLKEKADALMEIVEAKSAAADVATDADIAELKAAFNAVQELYADTAALSALAEECYNLATTAVVGDEIGELSDESLAETLEAAATTAKEKISPAVTVEEVKEQMTVLRTAKENFLNGIKSFEPNTIYYLENMSSAAEFGDRVLYASSPDSKSVLKAGIVGENYDEYSAETMWMFVPAETDGLFYLQNVATGFYATEYGEVDGDATLSYRAIPYEVKYTGYGAFSFVPTNSLNKSGAALALKVATTGDPAATFAKVEAGTSTSWTIKPLSEDIEAISTSFITLYPEGILALPYNLTDVAEVNEGLKLYGVKKMTQETDLEGHPITIIELYEATDFTSNEAVFYTYEGTETQLTIPLPAVLSATKDYGNGLVGMPYAQFSKAGVAYATAEGWQVTTTPVSIGAQSGVIDPAFYVGEVADVETSKTLVLVGLNALPSGGEKGDVDGNGTVNSADVVAIYNFILGGEEETGIAKALADVDGNGDVNSADVVAVYNIIIGGGSESKAFA
;
A
#
# COMPACT_ATOMS: atom_id res chain seq x y z
N MET A 1 26.75 58.37 19.76
CA MET A 1 27.48 57.26 19.09
C MET A 1 26.80 55.89 19.26
N LYS A 2 26.53 55.38 20.47
CA LYS A 2 25.84 54.06 20.65
C LYS A 2 24.40 53.98 20.12
N LYS A 3 23.64 55.07 20.07
CA LYS A 3 22.27 55.09 19.50
C LYS A 3 22.23 55.14 17.96
N PHE A 4 23.28 55.65 17.31
CA PHE A 4 23.39 55.71 15.85
C PHE A 4 23.76 54.34 15.27
N TYR A 5 24.63 53.58 15.97
CA TYR A 5 24.97 52.20 15.62
C TYR A 5 23.84 51.20 15.87
N LEU A 6 22.97 51.44 16.87
CA LEU A 6 21.83 50.54 17.14
C LEU A 6 20.70 50.73 16.11
N PHE A 7 20.50 51.96 15.61
CA PHE A 7 19.52 52.24 14.56
C PHE A 7 20.01 51.72 13.19
N LEU A 8 21.29 51.96 12.85
CA LEU A 8 21.90 51.41 11.63
C LEU A 8 21.92 49.87 11.64
N ALA A 9 22.14 49.24 12.81
CA ALA A 9 22.10 47.78 12.97
C ALA A 9 20.68 47.20 12.89
N THR A 10 19.64 47.96 13.26
CA THR A 10 18.24 47.51 13.14
C THR A 10 17.76 47.60 11.69
N VAL A 11 18.22 48.60 10.93
CA VAL A 11 17.98 48.73 9.49
C VAL A 11 18.80 47.69 8.69
N LEU A 12 20.06 47.43 9.08
CA LEU A 12 20.86 46.34 8.50
C LEU A 12 20.29 44.95 8.80
N ALA A 13 19.73 44.72 9.98
CA ALA A 13 19.14 43.43 10.35
C ALA A 13 17.82 43.14 9.61
N MET A 14 17.08 44.16 9.16
CA MET A 14 15.86 44.00 8.36
C MET A 14 16.12 43.82 6.85
N LEU A 15 17.33 44.10 6.36
CA LEU A 15 17.78 43.80 4.99
C LEU A 15 18.08 42.31 4.75
N CYS A 16 18.09 41.48 5.81
CA CYS A 16 18.61 40.10 5.79
C CYS A 16 17.55 38.98 5.75
N THR A 17 16.27 39.27 5.48
CA THR A 17 15.27 38.20 5.28
C THR A 17 14.47 38.40 3.98
N VAL A 18 14.58 37.41 3.09
CA VAL A 18 13.91 37.17 1.78
C VAL A 18 14.68 37.66 0.51
N SER A 19 14.57 36.88 -0.58
CA SER A 19 15.48 36.56 -1.72
C SER A 19 16.16 37.67 -2.54
N VAL A 20 17.24 37.32 -3.25
CA VAL A 20 18.34 38.23 -3.64
C VAL A 20 18.53 38.43 -5.14
N ASP A 21 18.27 39.66 -5.58
CA ASP A 21 18.99 40.31 -6.69
C ASP A 21 19.95 41.39 -6.14
N ALA A 22 21.00 41.72 -6.89
CA ALA A 22 22.04 42.68 -6.47
C ALA A 22 21.51 44.12 -6.53
N GLN A 23 21.67 44.88 -5.44
CA GLN A 23 21.12 46.23 -5.30
C GLN A 23 21.80 47.21 -6.27
N ARG A 24 21.06 47.72 -7.26
CA ARG A 24 21.53 48.77 -8.20
C ARG A 24 21.75 50.12 -7.54
N TYR A 25 21.13 50.35 -6.38
CA TYR A 25 21.18 51.61 -5.65
C TYR A 25 21.45 51.39 -4.16
N SER A 26 22.23 52.30 -3.56
CA SER A 26 22.47 52.34 -2.12
C SER A 26 21.95 53.63 -1.50
N LEU A 27 21.31 53.51 -0.33
CA LEU A 27 20.89 54.66 0.49
C LEU A 27 22.13 55.34 1.07
N LEU A 28 22.21 56.66 0.95
CA LEU A 28 23.33 57.45 1.48
C LEU A 28 22.96 58.09 2.83
N GLU A 29 22.07 59.08 2.80
CA GLU A 29 21.68 59.83 3.99
C GLU A 29 20.21 60.23 3.95
N GLU A 30 19.58 60.23 5.13
CA GLU A 30 18.27 60.82 5.31
C GLU A 30 18.38 62.35 5.28
N ALA A 31 17.57 63.01 4.45
CA ALA A 31 17.50 64.46 4.37
C ALA A 31 16.98 65.02 5.70
N THR A 32 17.80 65.78 6.43
CA THR A 32 17.41 66.32 7.76
C THR A 32 16.94 67.77 7.72
N GLY A 33 17.16 68.48 6.60
CA GLY A 33 16.92 69.92 6.42
C GLY A 33 15.78 70.32 5.49
N GLY A 34 15.07 69.36 4.90
CA GLY A 34 14.12 69.59 3.79
C GLY A 34 14.57 68.87 2.52
N PRO A 35 13.66 68.50 1.61
CA PRO A 35 14.05 68.02 0.29
C PRO A 35 14.64 69.15 -0.56
N GLU A 36 15.73 68.86 -1.26
CA GLU A 36 16.39 69.81 -2.15
C GLU A 36 15.93 69.61 -3.60
N ALA A 37 15.70 70.72 -4.30
CA ALA A 37 15.23 70.69 -5.68
C ALA A 37 16.21 69.94 -6.60
N GLY A 38 15.72 68.94 -7.33
CA GLY A 38 16.52 68.15 -8.29
C GLY A 38 17.36 67.03 -7.67
N THR A 39 17.33 66.85 -6.35
CA THR A 39 17.94 65.69 -5.68
C THR A 39 17.02 64.47 -5.81
N THR A 40 17.61 63.30 -6.06
CA THR A 40 16.86 62.04 -6.18
C THR A 40 16.78 61.34 -4.83
N TYR A 41 15.56 60.96 -4.47
CA TYR A 41 15.21 60.37 -3.20
C TYR A 41 14.44 59.07 -3.37
N VAL A 42 14.60 58.18 -2.39
CA VAL A 42 13.58 57.19 -2.04
C VAL A 42 12.77 57.77 -0.89
N ILE A 43 11.44 57.72 -1.01
CA ILE A 43 10.51 58.32 -0.03
C ILE A 43 9.81 57.19 0.75
N MET A 44 9.98 57.19 2.07
CA MET A 44 9.54 56.10 2.95
C MET A 44 8.64 56.61 4.07
N ASN A 45 7.60 55.86 4.41
CA ASN A 45 6.79 56.13 5.60
C ASN A 45 7.51 55.64 6.87
N ALA A 46 7.75 56.54 7.83
CA ALA A 46 8.55 56.24 9.03
C ALA A 46 7.87 55.30 10.05
N GLY A 47 6.55 55.08 9.93
CA GLY A 47 5.79 54.22 10.87
C GLY A 47 5.48 52.83 10.32
N THR A 48 5.42 52.68 8.99
CA THR A 48 5.04 51.43 8.31
C THR A 48 6.15 50.84 7.44
N ASN A 49 7.25 51.58 7.23
CA ASN A 49 8.35 51.22 6.32
C ASN A 49 7.91 50.97 4.87
N LEU A 50 6.76 51.51 4.46
CA LEU A 50 6.25 51.46 3.08
C LEU A 50 6.89 52.57 2.22
N LEU A 51 7.23 52.25 0.97
CA LEU A 51 7.81 53.18 -0.01
C LEU A 51 6.74 53.78 -0.92
N ILE A 52 6.98 54.99 -1.42
CA ILE A 52 6.19 55.55 -2.53
C ILE A 52 6.67 54.90 -3.83
N SER A 53 5.79 54.17 -4.53
CA SER A 53 6.05 53.53 -5.83
C SER A 53 4.96 53.89 -6.85
N CYS A 54 5.26 53.75 -8.14
CA CYS A 54 4.31 53.98 -9.24
C CYS A 54 3.75 52.68 -9.89
N GLU A 55 4.07 51.49 -9.34
CA GLU A 55 3.54 50.20 -9.82
C GLU A 55 2.63 49.51 -8.78
N TYR A 56 1.62 48.77 -9.26
CA TYR A 56 0.71 47.95 -8.44
C TYR A 56 1.28 46.55 -8.25
N GLY A 57 1.58 46.15 -7.01
CA GLY A 57 2.11 44.82 -6.69
C GLY A 57 1.87 44.41 -5.23
N PRO A 58 1.90 43.10 -4.91
CA PRO A 58 1.72 42.62 -3.54
C PRO A 58 2.85 43.14 -2.65
N SER A 59 2.58 43.25 -1.35
CA SER A 59 3.52 43.65 -0.31
C SER A 59 4.85 42.88 -0.35
N GLY A 60 5.84 43.40 -1.09
CA GLY A 60 7.23 42.93 -1.11
C GLY A 60 8.13 43.74 -0.16
N GLY A 61 9.18 43.11 0.36
CA GLY A 61 10.14 43.77 1.26
C GLY A 61 11.02 44.82 0.56
N MET A 62 11.72 45.68 1.33
CA MET A 62 12.53 46.82 0.82
C MET A 62 13.51 46.49 -0.33
N LYS A 63 13.92 45.23 -0.51
CA LYS A 63 15.04 44.82 -1.39
C LYS A 63 14.65 44.72 -2.88
N GLU A 64 13.51 44.11 -3.24
CA GLU A 64 13.01 44.07 -4.63
C GLU A 64 12.78 45.47 -5.23
N VAL A 65 12.61 46.45 -4.35
CA VAL A 65 12.14 47.79 -4.68
C VAL A 65 13.28 48.75 -4.99
N MET A 66 14.47 48.59 -4.37
CA MET A 66 15.65 49.40 -4.68
C MET A 66 16.35 49.02 -5.98
N ASP A 67 15.93 47.96 -6.66
CA ASP A 67 16.45 47.55 -7.99
C ASP A 67 15.69 48.15 -9.17
N ASN A 68 14.64 48.91 -8.88
CA ASN A 68 13.73 49.48 -9.86
C ASN A 68 13.79 51.02 -9.85
N ASP A 69 13.92 51.64 -11.02
CA ASP A 69 13.95 53.10 -11.16
C ASP A 69 12.58 53.75 -10.81
N ASN A 70 11.50 52.95 -10.72
CA ASN A 70 10.12 53.38 -10.46
C ASN A 70 9.85 53.89 -9.04
N VAL A 71 10.77 53.68 -8.10
CA VAL A 71 10.65 54.19 -6.71
C VAL A 71 11.55 55.39 -6.43
N LEU A 72 12.25 55.86 -7.47
CA LEU A 72 13.10 57.02 -7.40
C LEU A 72 12.27 58.27 -7.69
N TRP A 73 12.33 59.24 -6.78
CA TRP A 73 11.57 60.48 -6.84
C TRP A 73 12.49 61.68 -6.78
N GLN A 74 12.26 62.65 -7.66
CA GLN A 74 12.82 63.99 -7.52
C GLN A 74 11.73 64.95 -7.08
N ILE A 75 12.12 65.92 -6.28
CA ILE A 75 11.24 67.02 -5.87
C ILE A 75 11.70 68.26 -6.63
N GLU A 76 10.75 68.97 -7.23
CA GLU A 76 11.02 70.20 -7.97
C GLU A 76 10.29 71.38 -7.36
N ALA A 77 11.00 72.50 -7.13
CA ALA A 77 10.39 73.72 -6.66
C ALA A 77 9.49 74.33 -7.74
N THR A 78 8.27 74.71 -7.37
CA THR A 78 7.37 75.45 -8.26
C THR A 78 7.78 76.93 -8.37
N GLY A 79 8.50 77.45 -7.38
CA GLY A 79 8.76 78.88 -7.19
C GLY A 79 7.57 79.66 -6.61
N GLU A 80 6.45 78.98 -6.33
CA GLU A 80 5.25 79.53 -5.73
C GLU A 80 5.16 79.17 -4.24
N LYS A 81 4.41 79.98 -3.49
CA LYS A 81 4.10 79.76 -2.08
C LYS A 81 2.60 79.71 -1.87
N THR A 82 2.16 78.98 -0.84
CA THR A 82 0.79 79.06 -0.32
C THR A 82 0.52 80.43 0.29
N GLU A 83 -0.75 80.77 0.56
CA GLU A 83 -1.12 82.02 1.24
C GLU A 83 -0.51 82.13 2.65
N ALA A 84 -0.25 80.99 3.31
CA ALA A 84 0.45 80.88 4.58
C ALA A 84 1.99 80.92 4.46
N GLY A 85 2.55 81.08 3.26
CA GLY A 85 3.98 81.29 3.03
C GLY A 85 4.83 80.02 2.83
N TYR A 86 4.24 78.83 2.86
CA TYR A 86 4.92 77.56 2.60
C TYR A 86 5.26 77.36 1.13
N ASP A 87 6.44 76.80 0.84
CA ASP A 87 6.89 76.52 -0.52
C ASP A 87 6.12 75.36 -1.16
N LEU A 88 5.79 75.50 -2.44
CA LEU A 88 5.10 74.47 -3.22
C LEU A 88 6.07 73.71 -4.11
N TRP A 89 5.86 72.40 -4.18
CA TRP A 89 6.73 71.43 -4.83
C TRP A 89 5.95 70.51 -5.77
N TYR A 90 6.60 70.05 -6.83
CA TYR A 90 6.16 68.94 -7.67
C TYR A 90 6.90 67.66 -7.28
N LEU A 91 6.21 66.52 -7.27
CA LEU A 91 6.84 65.19 -7.21
C LEU A 91 7.01 64.65 -8.64
N TYR A 92 8.23 64.26 -8.98
CA TYR A 92 8.60 63.70 -10.27
C TYR A 92 9.15 62.28 -10.11
N SER A 93 8.52 61.30 -10.76
CA SER A 93 9.04 59.93 -10.83
C SER A 93 10.18 59.86 -11.83
N VAL A 94 11.35 59.42 -11.36
CA VAL A 94 12.57 59.34 -12.18
C VAL A 94 12.47 58.18 -13.18
N GLY A 95 12.02 57.00 -12.75
CA GLY A 95 11.86 55.83 -13.63
C GLY A 95 10.81 56.02 -14.72
N GLN A 96 9.66 56.62 -14.38
CA GLN A 96 8.58 56.86 -15.33
C GLN A 96 8.72 58.18 -16.11
N GLN A 97 9.65 59.05 -15.70
CA GLN A 97 9.89 60.37 -16.27
C GLN A 97 8.63 61.26 -16.33
N LYS A 98 7.84 61.25 -15.26
CA LYS A 98 6.52 61.91 -15.19
C LYS A 98 6.27 62.55 -13.82
N TYR A 99 5.44 63.59 -13.80
CA TYR A 99 4.98 64.27 -12.60
C TYR A 99 3.71 63.64 -12.05
N VAL A 100 3.50 63.70 -10.73
CA VAL A 100 2.21 63.38 -10.12
C VAL A 100 1.19 64.43 -10.55
N GLN A 101 0.06 64.00 -11.12
CA GLN A 101 -1.11 64.81 -11.48
C GLN A 101 -2.30 64.37 -10.64
N GLU A 102 -3.13 65.33 -10.24
CA GLU A 102 -4.43 65.04 -9.63
C GLU A 102 -5.43 64.64 -10.72
N VAL A 103 -6.22 63.60 -10.47
CA VAL A 103 -7.25 63.12 -11.40
C VAL A 103 -8.60 63.16 -10.73
N ASP A 104 -9.56 63.76 -11.44
CA ASP A 104 -10.99 63.62 -11.18
C ASP A 104 -11.50 62.51 -12.11
N LEU A 105 -11.88 61.37 -11.52
CA LEU A 105 -12.28 60.18 -12.28
C LEU A 105 -13.73 60.26 -12.79
N GLU A 106 -14.53 61.24 -12.38
CA GLU A 106 -15.96 61.33 -12.74
C GLU A 106 -16.43 62.70 -13.28
N GLY A 107 -15.58 63.73 -13.32
CA GLY A 107 -15.83 64.98 -14.07
C GLY A 107 -16.71 66.01 -13.34
N ASN A 108 -16.74 65.99 -12.01
CA ASN A 108 -17.39 67.00 -11.18
C ASN A 108 -16.34 67.84 -10.42
N PRO A 109 -16.31 69.18 -10.58
CA PRO A 109 -15.32 70.00 -9.90
C PRO A 109 -15.64 70.12 -8.39
N GLY A 110 -14.93 69.35 -7.56
CA GLY A 110 -15.04 69.37 -6.09
C GLY A 110 -13.94 68.56 -5.39
N LEU A 111 -13.72 68.81 -4.08
CA LEU A 111 -12.81 68.05 -3.21
C LEU A 111 -13.45 66.71 -2.80
N ASP A 112 -13.41 65.66 -3.63
CA ASP A 112 -14.02 64.36 -3.33
C ASP A 112 -13.05 63.18 -3.44
N GLY A 113 -12.28 62.98 -2.36
CA GLY A 113 -11.66 61.69 -2.09
C GLY A 113 -12.71 60.66 -1.63
N TYR A 114 -13.44 60.10 -2.61
CA TYR A 114 -14.21 58.84 -2.64
C TYR A 114 -15.69 58.81 -2.21
N ASP A 115 -16.56 58.45 -3.16
CA ASP A 115 -18.03 58.34 -3.03
C ASP A 115 -18.56 57.21 -2.11
N VAL A 116 -17.73 56.59 -1.27
CA VAL A 116 -18.20 55.55 -0.33
C VAL A 116 -18.01 55.90 1.15
N TYR A 117 -17.06 56.77 1.54
CA TYR A 117 -16.73 56.95 2.97
C TYR A 117 -16.53 58.38 3.49
N SER A 118 -16.87 59.43 2.73
CA SER A 118 -16.91 60.83 3.22
C SER A 118 -15.57 61.39 3.75
N TYR A 119 -14.47 61.27 2.98
CA TYR A 119 -13.16 61.83 3.32
C TYR A 119 -12.68 62.95 2.34
N ASN A 120 -11.74 63.81 2.78
CA ASN A 120 -11.24 64.96 2.00
C ASN A 120 -9.90 64.65 1.25
N GLY A 121 -9.81 63.58 0.44
CA GLY A 121 -8.60 63.13 -0.29
C GLY A 121 -8.55 63.48 -1.80
N PHE A 122 -7.58 62.95 -2.56
CA PHE A 122 -7.55 62.99 -4.04
C PHE A 122 -6.92 61.74 -4.70
N ASN A 123 -7.38 61.40 -5.91
CA ASN A 123 -6.81 60.38 -6.80
C ASN A 123 -5.67 60.97 -7.65
N TRP A 124 -4.69 60.16 -8.01
CA TRP A 124 -3.54 60.64 -8.79
C TRP A 124 -3.15 59.72 -9.94
N GLU A 125 -2.57 60.31 -10.98
CA GLU A 125 -1.91 59.63 -12.09
C GLU A 125 -0.55 60.28 -12.39
N LEU A 126 0.22 59.70 -13.31
CA LEU A 126 1.48 60.28 -13.77
C LEU A 126 1.30 60.98 -15.13
N THR A 127 1.77 62.23 -15.21
CA THR A 127 1.66 63.06 -16.40
C THR A 127 3.02 63.58 -16.88
N THR A 128 3.21 63.67 -18.19
CA THR A 128 4.34 64.42 -18.77
C THR A 128 4.04 65.91 -18.86
N ASP A 129 2.76 66.31 -18.74
CA ASP A 129 2.33 67.70 -18.80
C ASP A 129 2.47 68.38 -17.43
N LYS A 130 3.60 69.06 -17.24
CA LYS A 130 3.93 69.77 -16.00
C LYS A 130 2.87 70.81 -15.60
N SER A 131 2.07 71.34 -16.53
CA SER A 131 1.01 72.29 -16.19
C SER A 131 -0.16 71.66 -15.44
N LYS A 132 -0.28 70.33 -15.50
CA LYS A 132 -1.27 69.52 -14.78
C LYS A 132 -0.70 68.87 -13.52
N ALA A 133 0.57 69.08 -13.22
CA ALA A 133 1.22 68.49 -12.06
C ALA A 133 0.62 69.03 -10.75
N ALA A 134 0.40 68.13 -9.80
CA ALA A 134 -0.10 68.41 -8.47
C ALA A 134 0.93 69.24 -7.68
N LYS A 135 0.48 70.34 -7.07
CA LYS A 135 1.32 71.20 -6.23
C LYS A 135 1.16 70.78 -4.77
N MET A 136 2.27 70.36 -4.16
CA MET A 136 2.32 69.82 -2.81
C MET A 136 3.18 70.67 -1.88
N VAL A 137 2.80 70.74 -0.62
CA VAL A 137 3.61 71.29 0.47
C VAL A 137 4.36 70.13 1.12
N ILE A 138 5.67 70.30 1.34
CA ILE A 138 6.51 69.32 2.04
C ILE A 138 7.23 70.05 3.16
N GLU A 139 6.86 69.75 4.40
CA GLU A 139 7.35 70.49 5.57
C GLU A 139 7.84 69.56 6.66
N LYS A 140 8.82 70.00 7.44
CA LYS A 140 9.37 69.21 8.54
C LYS A 140 8.36 69.15 9.68
N GLY A 141 7.96 67.93 10.08
CA GLY A 141 7.11 67.74 11.25
C GLY A 141 7.87 68.00 12.56
N VAL A 142 7.20 68.56 13.56
CA VAL A 142 7.79 68.76 14.91
C VAL A 142 7.18 67.73 15.87
N PRO A 143 8.00 67.00 16.66
CA PRO A 143 7.51 66.03 17.63
C PRO A 143 6.72 66.73 18.76
N GLY A 144 5.57 66.16 19.13
CA GLY A 144 4.69 66.74 20.15
C GLY A 144 5.21 66.56 21.58
N GLU A 145 5.52 67.66 22.26
CA GLU A 145 5.28 67.83 23.69
C GLU A 145 4.43 69.10 23.86
N ASP A 146 3.46 69.07 24.77
CA ASP A 146 2.45 70.12 24.96
C ASP A 146 3.07 71.52 25.15
N GLU A 147 2.40 72.52 24.54
CA GLU A 147 2.62 73.99 24.60
C GLU A 147 3.73 74.63 23.74
N ILE A 148 3.37 75.06 22.50
CA ILE A 148 3.90 76.29 21.86
C ILE A 148 2.79 76.94 20.99
N GLU A 149 2.59 78.26 21.13
CA GLU A 149 1.77 79.11 20.25
C GLU A 149 2.49 79.37 18.90
N GLY A 150 1.79 79.09 17.80
CA GLY A 150 2.17 79.47 16.43
C GLY A 150 2.31 78.26 15.49
N GLU A 151 1.55 78.27 14.38
CA GLU A 151 1.57 77.38 13.19
C GLU A 151 2.69 76.30 13.10
N VAL A 152 2.54 75.15 13.79
CA VAL A 152 3.46 74.00 13.68
C VAL A 152 2.73 72.68 13.42
N TRP A 153 3.19 71.90 12.44
CA TRP A 153 2.67 70.58 12.04
C TRP A 153 3.12 69.46 13.01
N ARG A 154 2.18 68.73 13.64
CA ARG A 154 2.45 67.74 14.71
C ARG A 154 2.60 66.30 14.19
N THR A 155 3.54 65.52 14.76
CA THR A 155 3.70 64.07 14.52
C THR A 155 3.77 63.29 15.85
N ASN A 156 3.07 62.14 16.00
CA ASN A 156 3.25 61.21 17.14
C ASN A 156 4.16 60.06 16.71
N GLY A 157 5.45 60.36 16.56
CA GLY A 157 6.48 59.40 16.19
C GLY A 157 7.88 59.93 16.53
N PRO A 158 8.92 59.09 16.47
CA PRO A 158 10.27 59.48 16.86
C PRO A 158 10.80 60.59 15.94
N SER A 159 10.74 61.84 16.41
CA SER A 159 11.60 63.01 16.16
C SER A 159 12.24 63.32 14.78
N SER A 160 11.93 62.67 13.66
CA SER A 160 12.61 62.92 12.37
C SER A 160 11.80 62.50 11.12
N GLY A 161 10.89 63.34 10.63
CA GLY A 161 10.26 63.14 9.32
C GLY A 161 9.51 64.36 8.78
N PHE A 162 9.13 64.30 7.51
CA PHE A 162 8.41 65.33 6.77
C PHE A 162 6.94 64.97 6.61
N VAL A 163 6.11 66.00 6.46
CA VAL A 163 4.69 65.90 6.16
C VAL A 163 4.48 66.37 4.74
N ILE A 164 3.69 65.62 3.97
CA ILE A 164 3.27 65.98 2.61
C ILE A 164 1.79 66.37 2.66
N SER A 165 1.44 67.53 2.08
CA SER A 165 0.06 68.03 2.02
C SER A 165 -0.24 68.70 0.67
N ARG A 166 -1.52 68.81 0.30
CA ARG A 166 -1.99 69.44 -0.95
C ARG A 166 -2.13 70.96 -0.77
N GLN A 167 -1.87 71.73 -1.84
CA GLN A 167 -1.97 73.21 -1.83
C GLN A 167 -3.30 73.78 -1.29
N ASN A 168 -4.45 73.12 -1.52
CA ASN A 168 -5.79 73.67 -1.29
C ASN A 168 -6.67 72.90 -0.28
N LEU A 169 -6.10 72.12 0.65
CA LEU A 169 -6.91 71.37 1.63
C LEU A 169 -7.63 72.31 2.62
N PRO A 170 -8.91 72.06 2.97
CA PRO A 170 -9.63 72.89 3.92
C PRO A 170 -9.03 72.82 5.33
N ILE A 171 -8.85 74.01 5.92
CA ILE A 171 -8.30 74.26 7.25
C ILE A 171 -9.23 73.66 8.32
N TRP A 172 -8.70 72.86 9.25
CA TRP A 172 -9.44 72.53 10.47
C TRP A 172 -9.39 73.74 11.41
N VAL A 173 -10.55 74.22 11.85
CA VAL A 173 -10.64 75.25 12.87
C VAL A 173 -11.16 74.60 14.15
N SER A 174 -10.25 74.25 15.06
CA SER A 174 -10.61 74.02 16.46
C SER A 174 -9.79 74.96 17.34
N GLU A 175 -10.47 75.72 18.20
CA GLU A 175 -9.85 76.60 19.20
C GLU A 175 -8.92 77.69 18.62
N GLY A 176 -9.23 78.23 17.43
CA GLY A 176 -8.61 79.44 16.92
C GLY A 176 -7.20 79.30 16.33
N VAL A 177 -6.75 78.07 16.05
CA VAL A 177 -5.49 77.80 15.34
C VAL A 177 -5.80 77.18 13.98
N GLU A 178 -5.34 77.82 12.90
CA GLU A 178 -5.47 77.33 11.52
C GLU A 178 -4.37 76.30 11.22
N SER A 179 -4.72 75.08 10.82
CA SER A 179 -3.74 74.10 10.29
C SER A 179 -4.34 73.27 9.12
N PRO A 180 -3.59 73.05 8.02
CA PRO A 180 -4.05 72.20 6.92
C PRO A 180 -4.01 70.72 7.30
N LYS A 181 -4.87 69.88 6.70
CA LYS A 181 -4.87 68.43 6.94
C LYS A 181 -3.63 67.76 6.34
N MET A 182 -2.99 66.86 7.09
CA MET A 182 -1.85 66.03 6.62
C MET A 182 -2.35 64.88 5.75
N MET A 183 -1.55 64.41 4.78
CA MET A 183 -1.97 63.31 3.89
C MET A 183 -1.16 62.03 4.08
N LYS A 184 -1.84 60.87 4.05
CA LYS A 184 -1.22 59.54 3.91
C LYS A 184 -1.57 58.93 2.56
N ILE A 185 -0.76 57.96 2.13
CA ILE A 185 -1.10 57.08 1.01
C ILE A 185 -1.87 55.90 1.58
N ALA A 186 -3.01 55.59 0.96
CA ALA A 186 -3.80 54.40 1.30
C ALA A 186 -4.19 53.61 0.06
N CYS A 187 -4.23 52.30 0.23
CA CYS A 187 -4.67 51.34 -0.79
C CYS A 187 -5.92 50.63 -0.26
N GLN A 188 -7.03 50.70 -0.99
CA GLN A 188 -8.21 49.86 -0.77
C GLN A 188 -8.73 49.40 -2.13
N GLY A 189 -8.63 48.10 -2.40
CA GLY A 189 -8.90 47.55 -3.74
C GLY A 189 -7.84 47.95 -4.77
N THR A 190 -8.25 48.20 -6.01
CA THR A 190 -7.36 48.53 -7.14
C THR A 190 -6.89 49.99 -7.19
N ASN A 191 -7.34 50.85 -6.26
CA ASN A 191 -7.09 52.29 -6.33
C ASN A 191 -6.14 52.79 -5.23
N VAL A 192 -5.17 53.63 -5.61
CA VAL A 192 -4.22 54.30 -4.71
C VAL A 192 -4.60 55.77 -4.57
N ALA A 193 -4.86 56.23 -3.36
CA ALA A 193 -5.28 57.60 -3.10
C ALA A 193 -4.45 58.28 -2.01
N TRP A 194 -4.31 59.60 -2.11
CA TRP A 194 -3.82 60.43 -1.01
C TRP A 194 -5.02 60.86 -0.16
N GLU A 195 -5.08 60.39 1.08
CA GLU A 195 -6.19 60.67 2.00
C GLU A 195 -5.74 61.50 3.21
N PRO A 196 -6.56 62.45 3.70
CA PRO A 196 -6.23 63.26 4.86
C PRO A 196 -6.33 62.43 6.15
N TYR A 197 -5.34 62.56 7.03
CA TYR A 197 -5.26 61.76 8.24
C TYR A 197 -4.89 62.60 9.46
N ASN A 198 -5.56 62.33 10.58
CA ASN A 198 -5.44 63.10 11.82
C ASN A 198 -4.69 62.36 12.95
N ASP A 199 -4.27 61.11 12.75
CA ASP A 199 -3.49 60.36 13.72
C ASP A 199 -1.99 60.39 13.38
N GLY A 200 -1.15 60.42 14.41
CA GLY A 200 0.26 60.86 14.31
C GLY A 200 1.26 59.92 13.61
N CYS A 201 0.83 59.10 12.65
CA CYS A 201 1.66 58.17 11.87
C CYS A 201 1.94 58.61 10.41
N VAL A 202 2.03 59.92 10.14
CA VAL A 202 2.13 60.50 8.77
C VAL A 202 3.51 61.05 8.40
N SER A 203 4.56 60.69 9.13
CA SER A 203 5.92 61.15 8.87
C SER A 203 6.59 60.38 7.74
N TRP A 204 7.07 61.09 6.72
CA TRP A 204 7.80 60.58 5.57
C TRP A 204 9.30 60.92 5.67
N GLN A 205 10.16 59.97 5.34
CA GLN A 205 11.61 60.13 5.31
C GLN A 205 12.08 60.14 3.86
N PHE A 206 13.00 61.05 3.56
CA PHE A 206 13.59 61.20 2.24
C PHE A 206 15.04 60.75 2.31
N TRP A 207 15.37 59.68 1.59
CA TRP A 207 16.73 59.12 1.58
C TRP A 207 17.38 59.39 0.24
N THR A 208 18.52 60.06 0.24
CA THR A 208 19.31 60.23 -0.97
C THR A 208 19.89 58.89 -1.41
N VAL A 209 20.00 58.69 -2.71
CA VAL A 209 20.51 57.44 -3.28
C VAL A 209 21.71 57.66 -4.19
N LYS A 210 22.61 56.68 -4.20
CA LYS A 210 23.71 56.56 -5.17
C LYS A 210 23.46 55.31 -6.02
N ARG A 211 23.69 55.40 -7.33
CA ARG A 211 23.78 54.22 -8.19
C ARG A 211 25.11 53.50 -7.95
N ASN A 212 25.05 52.20 -7.71
CA ASN A 212 26.23 51.38 -7.51
C ASN A 212 27.00 51.23 -8.82
N SER A 213 28.32 51.14 -8.72
CA SER A 213 29.18 50.71 -9.84
C SER A 213 29.05 49.22 -10.06
N ALA A 214 29.34 48.72 -11.27
CA ALA A 214 29.30 47.29 -11.56
C ALA A 214 30.24 46.47 -10.65
N GLN A 215 31.33 47.06 -10.15
CA GLN A 215 32.19 46.44 -9.15
C GLN A 215 31.47 46.26 -7.80
N GLU A 216 30.79 47.31 -7.30
CA GLU A 216 30.02 47.27 -6.05
C GLU A 216 28.84 46.29 -6.15
N GLU A 217 28.20 46.18 -7.32
CA GLU A 217 27.15 45.18 -7.58
C GLU A 217 27.69 43.75 -7.58
N LEU A 218 28.85 43.51 -8.21
CA LEU A 218 29.49 42.18 -8.23
C LEU A 218 29.96 41.76 -6.83
N GLU A 219 30.52 42.70 -6.04
CA GLU A 219 30.91 42.48 -4.64
C GLU A 219 29.75 41.97 -3.78
N GLN A 220 28.58 42.61 -3.90
CA GLN A 220 27.38 42.19 -3.17
C GLN A 220 26.85 40.83 -3.64
N LEU A 221 26.89 40.58 -4.96
CA LEU A 221 26.46 39.31 -5.53
C LEU A 221 27.34 38.15 -5.06
N VAL A 222 28.66 38.35 -5.00
CA VAL A 222 29.63 37.37 -4.48
C VAL A 222 29.42 37.09 -3.00
N ASP A 223 29.25 38.14 -2.17
CA ASP A 223 28.98 37.96 -0.74
C ASP A 223 27.71 37.13 -0.52
N GLU A 224 26.67 37.33 -1.34
CA GLU A 224 25.45 36.55 -1.22
C GLU A 224 25.62 35.11 -1.73
N TYR A 225 26.07 34.95 -2.97
CA TYR A 225 26.08 33.65 -3.63
C TYR A 225 27.09 32.68 -2.99
N SER A 226 28.09 33.20 -2.27
CA SER A 226 29.01 32.39 -1.46
C SER A 226 28.40 31.83 -0.17
N LYS A 227 27.21 32.27 0.26
CA LYS A 227 26.53 31.76 1.47
C LYS A 227 25.84 30.41 1.27
N ILE A 228 25.58 30.02 0.01
CA ILE A 228 24.90 28.78 -0.35
C ILE A 228 25.87 27.88 -1.07
N GLU A 229 26.13 26.71 -0.48
CA GLU A 229 26.93 25.66 -1.09
C GLU A 229 26.02 24.65 -1.81
N PHE A 230 26.28 24.40 -3.09
CA PHE A 230 25.63 23.30 -3.81
C PHE A 230 26.51 22.06 -3.74
N LEU A 231 25.93 20.93 -3.33
CA LEU A 231 26.62 19.65 -3.33
C LEU A 231 26.43 18.96 -4.69
N GLY A 232 27.51 18.89 -5.46
CA GLY A 232 27.56 18.20 -6.75
C GLY A 232 27.74 16.70 -6.59
N GLY A 233 27.08 15.91 -7.43
CA GLY A 233 27.19 14.46 -7.46
C GLY A 233 26.64 13.85 -8.74
N ASN A 234 26.75 12.52 -8.84
CA ASN A 234 26.19 11.73 -9.93
C ASN A 234 24.97 10.90 -9.49
N ASP A 235 24.67 10.90 -8.19
CA ASP A 235 23.63 10.10 -7.57
C ASP A 235 22.31 10.88 -7.41
N PRO A 236 21.16 10.18 -7.36
CA PRO A 236 19.86 10.80 -7.11
C PRO A 236 19.85 11.72 -5.89
N GLY A 237 19.23 12.89 -6.05
CA GLY A 237 19.12 13.91 -5.03
C GLY A 237 20.31 14.88 -4.96
N PHE A 238 21.43 14.61 -5.63
CA PHE A 238 22.51 15.60 -5.79
C PHE A 238 22.24 16.55 -6.95
N CYS A 239 22.88 17.73 -6.92
CA CYS A 239 22.93 18.59 -8.10
C CYS A 239 23.88 17.96 -9.14
N PRO A 240 23.60 18.05 -10.45
CA PRO A 240 24.53 17.56 -11.47
C PRO A 240 25.92 18.20 -11.31
N ALA A 241 26.95 17.37 -11.11
CA ALA A 241 28.31 17.83 -10.81
C ALA A 241 28.81 18.91 -11.80
N ALA A 242 28.58 18.72 -13.10
CA ALA A 242 29.00 19.67 -14.13
C ALA A 242 28.35 21.08 -13.99
N LEU A 243 27.13 21.17 -13.46
CA LEU A 243 26.45 22.45 -13.24
C LEU A 243 27.00 23.14 -11.99
N VAL A 244 27.26 22.37 -10.93
CA VAL A 244 27.89 22.86 -9.70
C VAL A 244 29.31 23.35 -9.97
N ASP A 245 30.11 22.59 -10.72
CA ASP A 245 31.47 22.98 -11.12
C ASP A 245 31.46 24.28 -11.94
N ALA A 246 30.52 24.41 -12.88
CA ALA A 246 30.38 25.62 -13.69
C ALA A 246 29.97 26.84 -12.85
N TYR A 247 29.11 26.65 -11.85
CA TYR A 247 28.74 27.70 -10.90
C TYR A 247 29.92 28.09 -10.01
N ASN A 248 30.61 27.12 -9.40
CA ASN A 248 31.75 27.36 -8.53
C ASN A 248 32.89 28.06 -9.28
N ALA A 249 33.16 27.68 -10.53
CA ALA A 249 34.15 28.35 -11.38
C ALA A 249 33.77 29.81 -11.68
N SER A 250 32.48 30.09 -11.92
CA SER A 250 31.97 31.45 -12.15
C SER A 250 32.04 32.30 -10.87
N LEU A 251 31.71 31.70 -9.72
CA LEU A 251 31.80 32.35 -8.41
C LEU A 251 33.25 32.67 -8.04
N GLU A 252 34.18 31.73 -8.24
CA GLU A 252 35.61 31.94 -8.01
C GLU A 252 36.17 33.04 -8.95
N TYR A 253 35.78 33.03 -10.22
CA TYR A 253 36.14 34.08 -11.16
C TYR A 253 35.64 35.45 -10.71
N ALA A 254 34.37 35.55 -10.28
CA ALA A 254 33.78 36.76 -9.75
C ALA A 254 34.50 37.27 -8.48
N MET A 255 34.81 36.37 -7.53
CA MET A 255 35.59 36.68 -6.33
C MET A 255 36.97 37.25 -6.66
N LEU A 256 37.65 36.68 -7.65
CA LEU A 256 38.96 37.16 -8.10
C LEU A 256 38.87 38.52 -8.82
N LEU A 257 37.82 38.73 -9.62
CA LEU A 257 37.63 39.95 -10.40
C LEU A 257 37.35 41.16 -9.50
N VAL A 258 36.56 40.96 -8.43
CA VAL A 258 36.29 41.96 -7.37
C VAL A 258 37.58 42.50 -6.73
N LEU A 259 38.61 41.66 -6.58
CA LEU A 259 39.88 42.02 -5.95
C LEU A 259 40.87 42.71 -6.91
N GLN A 260 40.52 42.86 -8.18
CA GLN A 260 41.35 43.43 -9.24
C GLN A 260 40.75 44.72 -9.78
N VAL A 261 41.54 45.52 -10.51
CA VAL A 261 41.04 46.68 -11.25
C VAL A 261 40.63 46.21 -12.64
N ALA A 262 39.33 46.10 -12.91
CA ALA A 262 38.76 45.73 -14.19
C ALA A 262 37.87 46.85 -14.78
N SER A 263 37.43 46.68 -16.02
CA SER A 263 36.49 47.60 -16.67
C SER A 263 35.04 47.34 -16.27
N GLU A 264 34.19 48.37 -16.39
CA GLU A 264 32.74 48.27 -16.10
C GLU A 264 32.06 47.14 -16.91
N GLU A 265 32.51 46.95 -18.15
CA GLU A 265 32.02 45.90 -19.06
C GLU A 265 32.41 44.49 -18.60
N GLU A 266 33.60 44.33 -18.03
CA GLU A 266 34.08 43.06 -17.46
C GLU A 266 33.33 42.70 -16.18
N TYR A 267 33.08 43.67 -15.29
CA TYR A 267 32.26 43.44 -14.10
C TYR A 267 30.82 43.07 -14.48
N GLN A 268 30.22 43.76 -15.46
CA GLN A 268 28.87 43.47 -15.91
C GLN A 268 28.76 42.08 -16.58
N ALA A 269 29.78 41.67 -17.32
CA ALA A 269 29.84 40.32 -17.91
C ALA A 269 29.92 39.24 -16.81
N ALA A 270 30.71 39.46 -15.76
CA ALA A 270 30.80 38.55 -14.62
C ALA A 270 29.49 38.47 -13.82
N ILE A 271 28.79 39.59 -13.60
CA ILE A 271 27.46 39.61 -12.98
C ILE A 271 26.47 38.73 -13.76
N ASN A 272 26.43 38.90 -15.09
CA ASN A 272 25.51 38.16 -15.94
C ASN A 272 25.83 36.66 -15.99
N ASP A 273 27.11 36.30 -16.09
CA ASP A 273 27.53 34.89 -16.07
C ASP A 273 27.21 34.22 -14.73
N LEU A 274 27.57 34.85 -13.60
CA LEU A 274 27.32 34.31 -12.27
C LEU A 274 25.82 34.08 -12.00
N ARG A 275 24.96 35.03 -12.39
CA ARG A 275 23.49 34.86 -12.32
C ARG A 275 23.00 33.71 -13.19
N ALA A 276 23.50 33.62 -14.44
CA ALA A 276 23.10 32.56 -15.35
C ALA A 276 23.52 31.16 -14.84
N LYS A 277 24.73 31.04 -14.26
CA LYS A 277 25.20 29.77 -13.68
C LYS A 277 24.45 29.40 -12.40
N ARG A 278 24.12 30.37 -11.55
CA ARG A 278 23.27 30.16 -10.37
C ARG A 278 21.90 29.60 -10.77
N ALA A 279 21.22 30.27 -11.70
CA ALA A 279 19.91 29.84 -12.19
C ALA A 279 19.95 28.46 -12.87
N ALA A 280 21.08 28.07 -13.44
CA ALA A 280 21.24 26.76 -14.08
C ALA A 280 21.32 25.59 -13.08
N VAL A 281 21.79 25.83 -11.84
CA VAL A 281 21.93 24.79 -10.79
C VAL A 281 20.79 24.84 -9.76
N GLU A 282 20.19 26.01 -9.55
CA GLU A 282 19.15 26.22 -8.55
C GLU A 282 17.89 25.37 -8.82
N GLY A 283 17.44 24.63 -7.80
CA GLY A 283 16.30 23.71 -7.89
C GLY A 283 16.51 22.50 -8.81
N LYS A 284 17.75 22.19 -9.23
CA LYS A 284 18.06 21.04 -10.09
C LYS A 284 18.70 19.90 -9.28
N THR A 285 17.95 18.80 -9.12
CA THR A 285 18.48 17.55 -8.57
C THR A 285 18.41 16.43 -9.61
N ILE A 286 19.32 15.46 -9.51
CA ILE A 286 19.27 14.23 -10.29
C ILE A 286 18.07 13.40 -9.80
N PRO A 287 17.11 13.03 -10.67
CA PRO A 287 15.97 12.22 -10.25
C PRO A 287 16.38 10.78 -9.97
N LEU A 288 15.63 10.10 -9.11
CA LEU A 288 15.71 8.65 -8.97
C LEU A 288 15.16 7.99 -10.25
N THR A 289 15.88 7.02 -10.78
CA THR A 289 15.51 6.24 -11.97
C THR A 289 15.58 4.76 -11.65
N GLU A 290 14.95 3.91 -12.46
CA GLU A 290 15.15 2.46 -12.36
C GLU A 290 16.62 2.07 -12.59
N GLY A 291 17.05 0.97 -11.95
CA GLY A 291 18.40 0.43 -12.07
C GLY A 291 18.96 -0.13 -10.76
N TYR A 292 20.28 -0.27 -10.69
CA TYR A 292 20.98 -0.88 -9.56
C TYR A 292 21.55 0.17 -8.61
N TYR A 293 21.35 -0.02 -7.30
CA TYR A 293 21.69 0.94 -6.27
C TYR A 293 22.23 0.29 -5.00
N PHE A 294 23.13 1.01 -4.32
CA PHE A 294 23.42 0.79 -2.90
C PHE A 294 22.58 1.75 -2.05
N PHE A 295 21.99 1.25 -0.97
CA PHE A 295 21.29 2.06 0.02
C PHE A 295 22.24 2.32 1.19
N VAL A 296 22.93 3.46 1.16
CA VAL A 296 23.93 3.84 2.18
C VAL A 296 23.25 4.74 3.21
N CYS A 297 23.39 4.43 4.50
CA CYS A 297 22.79 5.23 5.56
C CYS A 297 23.38 6.64 5.55
N ALA A 298 22.52 7.67 5.54
CA ALA A 298 22.92 9.07 5.48
C ALA A 298 23.35 9.65 6.86
N PHE A 299 23.50 8.80 7.87
CA PHE A 299 23.91 9.23 9.21
C PHE A 299 25.41 9.53 9.25
N GLU A 300 25.76 10.80 9.08
CA GLU A 300 27.15 11.28 8.98
C GLU A 300 28.02 10.91 10.20
N LYS A 301 27.41 10.67 11.37
CA LYS A 301 28.13 10.23 12.57
C LYS A 301 28.83 8.87 12.41
N TYR A 302 28.36 7.97 11.55
CA TYR A 302 29.07 6.71 11.29
C TYR A 302 30.46 6.99 10.69
N LEU A 303 30.52 7.85 9.68
CA LEU A 303 31.77 8.25 9.05
C LEU A 303 32.63 9.10 10.00
N ASN A 304 32.02 10.08 10.67
CA ASN A 304 32.74 11.04 11.51
C ASN A 304 33.31 10.42 12.81
N GLU A 305 32.64 9.42 13.40
CA GLU A 305 33.06 8.80 14.67
C GLU A 305 33.80 7.46 14.47
N PHE A 306 33.42 6.64 13.48
CA PHE A 306 34.01 5.31 13.29
C PHE A 306 34.89 5.20 12.03
N GLY A 307 34.81 6.15 11.10
CA GLY A 307 35.65 6.19 9.91
C GLY A 307 35.14 5.37 8.72
N HIS A 308 33.91 4.86 8.78
CA HIS A 308 33.29 4.11 7.69
C HIS A 308 31.78 4.33 7.63
N GLU A 309 31.21 3.99 6.48
CA GLU A 309 29.77 4.10 6.21
C GLU A 309 29.07 2.77 6.50
N LYS A 310 27.75 2.83 6.74
CA LYS A 310 26.89 1.65 6.88
C LYS A 310 25.90 1.63 5.71
N ALA A 311 25.57 0.44 5.22
CA ALA A 311 24.60 0.26 4.14
C ALA A 311 23.67 -0.92 4.42
N ALA A 312 22.49 -0.88 3.80
CA ALA A 312 21.53 -1.97 3.87
C ALA A 312 22.01 -3.19 3.09
N TYR A 313 21.74 -4.38 3.59
CA TYR A 313 22.07 -5.65 2.92
C TYR A 313 21.08 -6.74 3.34
N VAL A 314 21.08 -7.85 2.62
CA VAL A 314 20.30 -9.05 2.98
C VAL A 314 21.27 -10.21 3.29
N PRO A 315 21.32 -10.72 4.53
CA PRO A 315 22.02 -11.95 4.83
C PRO A 315 21.45 -13.11 4.01
N THR A 316 22.29 -13.96 3.45
CA THR A 316 21.85 -15.06 2.55
C THR A 316 21.08 -16.18 3.26
N ASP A 317 21.14 -16.23 4.59
CA ASP A 317 20.53 -17.22 5.47
C ASP A 317 19.35 -16.67 6.30
N VAL A 318 19.04 -15.37 6.20
CA VAL A 318 17.99 -14.71 6.98
C VAL A 318 17.08 -13.89 6.07
N MET A 319 15.77 -14.15 6.13
CA MET A 319 14.75 -13.43 5.35
C MET A 319 14.36 -12.08 5.96
N GLN A 320 15.36 -11.26 6.28
CA GLN A 320 15.19 -9.95 6.90
C GLN A 320 16.24 -8.95 6.40
N LEU A 321 15.88 -7.67 6.37
CA LEU A 321 16.78 -6.60 5.95
C LEU A 321 17.67 -6.14 7.11
N TYR A 322 18.98 -6.02 6.85
CA TYR A 322 19.99 -5.63 7.84
C TYR A 322 20.81 -4.43 7.37
N GLN A 323 21.63 -3.88 8.27
CA GLN A 323 22.73 -2.98 7.94
C GLN A 323 24.07 -3.48 8.48
N LYS A 324 25.15 -3.28 7.73
CA LYS A 324 26.54 -3.51 8.16
C LYS A 324 27.50 -2.48 7.52
N THR A 325 28.78 -2.56 7.85
CA THR A 325 29.84 -1.73 7.23
C THR A 325 29.83 -1.88 5.72
N PHE A 326 29.64 -0.77 5.00
CA PHE A 326 29.48 -0.74 3.56
C PHE A 326 30.78 -1.12 2.83
N ASP A 327 30.68 -2.04 1.88
CA ASP A 327 31.75 -2.41 0.95
C ASP A 327 31.19 -2.35 -0.48
N PRO A 328 31.63 -1.40 -1.33
CA PRO A 328 31.12 -1.25 -2.69
C PRO A 328 31.49 -2.42 -3.62
N GLU A 329 32.44 -3.27 -3.22
CA GLU A 329 32.85 -4.45 -3.99
C GLU A 329 32.12 -5.74 -3.55
N ASP A 330 31.26 -5.67 -2.52
CA ASP A 330 30.47 -6.79 -2.02
C ASP A 330 29.04 -6.73 -2.59
N PRO A 331 28.63 -7.69 -3.45
CA PRO A 331 27.31 -7.68 -4.09
C PRO A 331 26.15 -7.89 -3.10
N ILE A 332 26.41 -8.21 -1.83
CA ILE A 332 25.38 -8.31 -0.78
C ILE A 332 24.67 -6.99 -0.49
N PHE A 333 25.27 -5.85 -0.89
CA PHE A 333 24.66 -4.54 -0.74
C PHE A 333 23.83 -4.12 -1.96
N LEU A 334 23.85 -4.91 -3.04
CA LEU A 334 23.31 -4.51 -4.34
C LEU A 334 21.80 -4.76 -4.42
N PHE A 335 21.04 -3.70 -4.70
CA PHE A 335 19.60 -3.77 -4.94
C PHE A 335 19.25 -3.28 -6.34
N GLU A 336 18.24 -3.91 -6.96
CA GLU A 336 17.58 -3.45 -8.17
C GLU A 336 16.28 -2.73 -7.80
N ILE A 337 16.07 -1.53 -8.35
CA ILE A 337 14.89 -0.71 -8.17
C ILE A 337 14.11 -0.68 -9.49
N THR A 338 12.83 -1.06 -9.44
CA THR A 338 11.89 -0.98 -10.58
C THR A 338 10.62 -0.26 -10.16
N SER A 339 9.96 0.46 -11.07
CA SER A 339 8.74 1.22 -10.77
C SER A 339 7.59 0.31 -10.42
N ALA A 340 6.77 0.72 -9.45
CA ALA A 340 5.51 0.06 -9.12
C ALA A 340 4.29 0.65 -9.86
N GLY A 341 4.50 1.57 -10.81
CA GLY A 341 3.42 2.24 -11.55
C GLY A 341 2.77 3.42 -10.80
N LEU A 342 3.16 3.66 -9.55
CA LEU A 342 2.73 4.80 -8.72
C LEU A 342 3.91 5.74 -8.44
N LYS A 343 3.62 7.02 -8.22
CA LYS A 343 4.63 8.05 -7.95
C LYS A 343 5.38 7.74 -6.65
N ASP A 344 6.71 7.77 -6.70
CA ASP A 344 7.63 7.51 -5.57
C ASP A 344 7.55 6.09 -4.97
N GLU A 345 6.87 5.16 -5.64
CA GLU A 345 6.68 3.78 -5.20
C GLU A 345 7.42 2.80 -6.12
N TYR A 346 8.20 1.90 -5.53
CA TYR A 346 9.12 1.02 -6.23
C TYR A 346 9.08 -0.40 -5.68
N TRP A 347 9.42 -1.36 -6.53
CA TRP A 347 9.86 -2.68 -6.11
C TRP A 347 11.37 -2.66 -5.90
N VAL A 348 11.83 -3.08 -4.72
CA VAL A 348 13.26 -3.14 -4.38
C VAL A 348 13.64 -4.61 -4.21
N GLN A 349 14.47 -5.12 -5.13
CA GLN A 349 14.93 -6.51 -5.16
C GLN A 349 16.39 -6.58 -4.74
N HIS A 350 16.75 -7.50 -3.85
CA HIS A 350 18.14 -7.82 -3.56
C HIS A 350 18.70 -8.72 -4.67
N VAL A 351 19.83 -8.32 -5.27
CA VAL A 351 20.31 -8.94 -6.51
C VAL A 351 20.81 -10.38 -6.30
N LEU A 352 21.54 -10.66 -5.21
CA LEU A 352 22.12 -12.00 -4.98
C LEU A 352 21.06 -13.07 -4.68
N THR A 353 20.04 -12.72 -3.90
CA THR A 353 18.99 -13.67 -3.48
C THR A 353 17.80 -13.66 -4.43
N GLY A 354 17.61 -12.59 -5.21
CA GLY A 354 16.43 -12.39 -6.04
C GLY A 354 15.15 -12.13 -5.26
N THR A 355 15.25 -11.87 -3.96
CA THR A 355 14.11 -11.61 -3.08
C THR A 355 13.82 -10.12 -3.01
N TYR A 356 12.59 -9.77 -2.66
CA TYR A 356 12.10 -8.40 -2.55
C TYR A 356 12.07 -7.95 -1.10
N VAL A 357 12.25 -6.64 -0.88
CA VAL A 357 11.95 -6.02 0.41
C VAL A 357 10.43 -6.03 0.60
N GLY A 358 9.97 -6.67 1.67
CA GLY A 358 8.56 -6.93 1.91
C GLY A 358 7.88 -5.89 2.80
N THR A 359 6.65 -6.21 3.22
CA THR A 359 5.85 -5.37 4.10
C THR A 359 5.97 -5.84 5.56
N PRO A 360 6.46 -5.01 6.51
CA PRO A 360 6.49 -5.39 7.92
C PRO A 360 5.09 -5.56 8.52
N SER A 361 4.94 -6.52 9.43
CA SER A 361 3.66 -6.94 10.01
C SER A 361 2.97 -5.88 10.89
N GLY A 362 3.75 -4.96 11.46
CA GLY A 362 3.26 -3.82 12.21
C GLY A 362 3.90 -2.53 11.72
N TRP A 363 3.36 -1.38 12.16
CA TRP A 363 3.80 -0.05 11.71
C TRP A 363 4.97 0.52 12.52
N TYR A 364 5.47 -0.14 13.58
CA TYR A 364 6.50 0.43 14.46
C TYR A 364 7.40 -0.61 15.11
N GLY A 365 8.72 -0.45 14.95
CA GLY A 365 9.73 -1.27 15.64
C GLY A 365 9.77 -2.73 15.18
N VAL A 366 9.24 -3.02 14.00
CA VAL A 366 9.16 -4.37 13.44
C VAL A 366 10.28 -4.57 12.43
N ASN A 367 10.94 -5.73 12.50
CA ASN A 367 11.96 -6.13 11.52
C ASN A 367 11.36 -6.16 10.11
N ILE A 368 12.13 -5.72 9.14
CA ILE A 368 11.68 -5.63 7.75
C ILE A 368 11.87 -7.00 7.09
N PRO A 369 10.80 -7.66 6.63
CA PRO A 369 10.90 -8.97 6.02
C PRO A 369 11.46 -8.88 4.59
N ILE A 370 12.08 -9.96 4.15
CA ILE A 370 12.48 -10.19 2.78
C ILE A 370 11.62 -11.35 2.23
N THR A 371 11.04 -11.16 1.05
CA THR A 371 10.03 -12.06 0.48
C THR A 371 10.46 -12.55 -0.91
N TYR A 372 10.04 -13.75 -1.31
CA TYR A 372 10.30 -14.22 -2.68
C TYR A 372 9.43 -13.49 -3.70
N GLU A 373 8.19 -13.16 -3.30
CA GLU A 373 7.21 -12.46 -4.12
C GLU A 373 7.16 -10.96 -3.83
N LYS A 374 6.60 -10.22 -4.76
CA LYS A 374 6.31 -8.78 -4.63
C LYS A 374 5.13 -8.54 -3.70
N GLU A 375 5.36 -8.55 -2.39
CA GLU A 375 4.31 -8.47 -1.35
C GLU A 375 4.15 -7.07 -0.72
N GLY A 376 4.95 -6.09 -1.16
CA GLY A 376 4.93 -4.75 -0.60
C GLY A 376 5.71 -3.74 -1.42
N MET A 377 5.01 -2.77 -2.00
CA MET A 377 5.66 -1.63 -2.62
C MET A 377 6.48 -0.85 -1.57
N GLN A 378 7.59 -0.28 -2.01
CA GLN A 378 8.51 0.51 -1.20
C GLN A 378 8.40 1.97 -1.62
N SER A 379 8.10 2.83 -0.65
CA SER A 379 8.07 4.27 -0.84
C SER A 379 9.48 4.83 -0.66
N ILE A 380 10.01 5.45 -1.72
CA ILE A 380 11.33 6.11 -1.72
C ILE A 380 11.13 7.59 -2.07
N ARG A 381 11.30 8.47 -1.09
CA ARG A 381 10.94 9.90 -1.22
C ARG A 381 12.10 10.82 -0.94
N TYR A 382 12.24 11.86 -1.73
CA TYR A 382 13.26 12.90 -1.52
C TYR A 382 12.99 13.65 -0.21
N TYR A 383 14.05 13.87 0.58
CA TYR A 383 13.96 14.65 1.81
C TYR A 383 14.05 16.15 1.48
N ASP A 384 13.12 16.99 1.93
CA ASP A 384 13.06 18.43 1.58
C ASP A 384 13.45 19.37 2.76
N GLY A 385 14.26 18.87 3.71
CA GLY A 385 14.75 19.67 4.85
C GLY A 385 15.94 20.59 4.49
N GLY A 386 16.23 21.62 5.29
CA GLY A 386 17.26 22.63 4.98
C GLY A 386 18.73 22.15 4.80
N ASN A 387 19.03 20.86 4.98
CA ASN A 387 20.33 20.23 4.67
C ASN A 387 20.13 18.87 3.94
N SER A 388 19.29 18.89 2.90
CA SER A 388 18.66 17.71 2.29
C SER A 388 19.39 17.04 1.14
N VAL A 389 20.44 17.64 0.60
CA VAL A 389 20.98 17.24 -0.70
C VAL A 389 21.41 15.78 -0.69
N GLY A 390 20.92 15.00 -1.67
CA GLY A 390 21.21 13.58 -1.84
C GLY A 390 20.47 12.62 -0.89
N LYS A 391 19.66 13.12 0.06
CA LYS A 391 19.04 12.31 1.13
C LYS A 391 17.62 11.88 0.78
N TRP A 392 17.31 10.61 1.04
CA TRP A 392 16.03 9.99 0.73
C TRP A 392 15.47 9.26 1.95
N PHE A 393 14.16 9.30 2.12
CA PHE A 393 13.43 8.36 2.98
C PHE A 393 13.18 7.06 2.24
N TRP A 394 13.29 5.94 2.94
CA TRP A 394 12.96 4.63 2.40
C TRP A 394 12.09 3.88 3.41
N GLY A 395 10.89 3.47 2.99
CA GLY A 395 9.96 2.72 3.83
C GLY A 395 8.93 1.95 3.01
N THR A 396 7.96 1.31 3.67
CA THR A 396 6.86 0.60 2.99
C THR A 396 5.72 1.55 2.62
N SER A 397 5.08 1.34 1.47
CA SER A 397 3.91 2.13 1.03
C SER A 397 2.69 1.90 1.92
N LYS A 398 2.57 0.73 2.57
CA LYS A 398 1.41 0.35 3.40
C LYS A 398 1.13 1.36 4.51
N TYR A 399 2.19 1.90 5.12
CA TYR A 399 2.07 2.88 6.19
C TYR A 399 2.19 4.34 5.72
N SER A 400 2.07 4.57 4.40
CA SER A 400 1.78 5.85 3.73
C SER A 400 2.28 7.10 4.48
N GLY A 401 3.59 7.16 4.68
CA GLY A 401 4.28 8.32 5.24
C GLY A 401 4.48 8.42 6.73
N LYS A 402 4.29 7.32 7.43
CA LYS A 402 4.48 7.25 8.88
C LYS A 402 5.80 6.63 9.31
N THR A 403 6.54 5.92 8.44
CA THR A 403 7.77 5.21 8.82
C THR A 403 8.85 5.20 7.74
N SER A 404 10.12 5.33 8.16
CA SER A 404 11.32 5.00 7.39
C SER A 404 12.01 3.74 7.94
N TYR A 405 12.98 3.20 7.23
CA TYR A 405 13.80 2.08 7.67
C TYR A 405 15.06 2.58 8.38
N THR A 406 15.32 2.04 9.58
CA THR A 406 16.49 2.41 10.40
C THR A 406 16.82 1.29 11.39
N LYS A 407 18.01 1.33 11.99
CA LYS A 407 18.39 0.46 13.12
C LYS A 407 17.52 0.74 14.35
N ASN A 408 17.16 -0.32 15.09
CA ASN A 408 16.33 -0.30 16.30
C ASN A 408 17.02 0.37 17.51
N THR A 409 17.25 1.68 17.45
CA THR A 409 17.71 2.49 18.59
C THR A 409 17.11 3.89 18.52
N SER A 410 16.33 4.29 19.52
CA SER A 410 15.75 5.63 19.68
C SER A 410 16.79 6.71 20.05
N ALA A 411 18.09 6.46 19.84
CA ALA A 411 19.17 7.27 20.39
C ALA A 411 20.02 7.87 19.28
N SER A 412 20.25 9.19 19.37
CA SER A 412 21.19 9.98 18.57
C SER A 412 22.67 9.62 18.75
N THR A 413 22.97 8.58 19.54
CA THR A 413 24.31 8.02 19.75
C THR A 413 24.58 6.89 18.76
N PRO A 414 25.54 7.05 17.84
CA PRO A 414 25.85 6.03 16.85
C PRO A 414 26.50 4.82 17.55
N SER A 415 26.20 3.61 17.08
CA SER A 415 26.86 2.37 17.53
C SER A 415 27.36 1.60 16.32
N ASP A 416 28.61 1.15 16.36
CA ASP A 416 29.26 0.47 15.22
C ASP A 416 28.80 -0.99 15.00
N ASN A 417 27.86 -1.47 15.80
CA ASN A 417 27.34 -2.83 15.65
C ASN A 417 26.49 -2.95 14.37
N ASP A 418 26.55 -4.12 13.75
CA ASP A 418 25.61 -4.50 12.70
C ASP A 418 24.24 -4.85 13.30
N GLY A 419 23.19 -4.91 12.50
CA GLY A 419 21.87 -5.28 13.02
C GLY A 419 20.72 -5.15 12.01
N ALA A 420 19.59 -5.73 12.40
CA ALA A 420 18.36 -5.69 11.63
C ALA A 420 17.85 -4.25 11.51
N LEU A 421 17.36 -3.92 10.32
CA LEU A 421 16.59 -2.71 10.10
C LEU A 421 15.13 -2.96 10.50
N VAL A 422 14.54 -1.94 11.11
CA VAL A 422 13.15 -1.92 11.54
C VAL A 422 12.43 -0.75 10.89
N ASN A 423 11.10 -0.83 10.82
CA ASN A 423 10.30 0.33 10.46
C ASN A 423 10.17 1.30 11.65
N TRP A 424 10.79 2.45 11.55
CA TRP A 424 10.85 3.44 12.62
C TRP A 424 11.16 4.85 12.11
N GLY A 425 10.61 5.86 12.79
CA GLY A 425 10.81 7.28 12.47
C GLY A 425 9.81 7.78 11.43
N GLN A 426 9.09 8.85 11.76
CA GLN A 426 8.07 9.44 10.89
C GLN A 426 8.68 10.44 9.93
N TRP A 427 8.11 10.56 8.73
CA TRP A 427 8.53 11.59 7.77
C TRP A 427 8.22 12.97 8.36
N GLY A 428 9.25 13.80 8.56
CA GLY A 428 9.12 15.16 9.08
C GLY A 428 9.07 15.30 10.61
N ASP A 429 9.32 14.24 11.39
CA ASP A 429 9.40 14.36 12.86
C ASP A 429 10.60 15.21 13.28
N GLU A 430 10.35 16.44 13.77
CA GLU A 430 11.35 17.43 14.21
C GLU A 430 12.41 16.85 15.17
N GLY A 431 12.07 15.83 15.95
CA GLY A 431 13.01 15.13 16.85
C GLY A 431 13.99 14.18 16.15
N THR A 432 13.77 13.85 14.87
CA THR A 432 14.65 13.05 14.01
C THR A 432 15.45 13.90 13.01
N VAL A 433 15.03 15.15 12.80
CA VAL A 433 15.66 16.11 11.87
C VAL A 433 17.09 16.47 12.29
N SER A 434 17.38 16.45 13.60
CA SER A 434 18.71 16.81 14.12
C SER A 434 19.80 15.78 13.85
N ASP A 435 19.43 14.50 13.64
CA ASP A 435 20.40 13.40 13.55
C ASP A 435 20.29 12.55 12.28
N GLN A 436 19.21 12.65 11.48
CA GLN A 436 19.12 12.11 10.10
C GLN A 436 19.45 10.60 9.93
N TYR A 437 19.33 9.81 11.00
CA TYR A 437 19.68 8.39 11.02
C TYR A 437 18.71 7.48 10.26
N ASN A 438 17.56 8.03 9.85
CA ASN A 438 16.51 7.37 9.08
C ASN A 438 16.48 7.79 7.60
N CYS A 439 17.53 8.47 7.13
CA CYS A 439 17.72 8.88 5.73
C CYS A 439 18.79 8.01 5.05
N TRP A 440 18.72 7.94 3.73
CA TRP A 440 19.57 7.10 2.88
C TRP A 440 20.12 7.89 1.70
N TYR A 441 21.39 7.67 1.36
CA TYR A 441 21.99 8.00 0.07
C TYR A 441 21.78 6.82 -0.88
N LEU A 442 21.22 7.09 -2.05
CA LEU A 442 21.01 6.09 -3.11
C LEU A 442 22.16 6.19 -4.11
N ARG A 443 23.13 5.28 -4.05
CA ARG A 443 24.30 5.31 -4.94
C ARG A 443 24.08 4.44 -6.16
N LYS A 444 24.05 5.04 -7.35
CA LYS A 444 23.77 4.31 -8.59
C LYS A 444 24.99 3.49 -9.02
N VAL A 445 24.77 2.21 -9.26
CA VAL A 445 25.79 1.28 -9.75
C VAL A 445 25.66 1.15 -11.27
N THR A 446 26.75 1.44 -11.99
CA THR A 446 26.79 1.39 -13.46
C THR A 446 27.84 0.45 -14.01
N ASP A 447 28.66 -0.18 -13.14
CA ASP A 447 29.63 -1.20 -13.54
C ASP A 447 28.90 -2.49 -13.92
N LEU A 448 28.77 -2.70 -15.23
CA LEU A 448 28.12 -3.89 -15.79
C LEU A 448 28.86 -5.18 -15.44
N ASN A 449 30.19 -5.17 -15.22
CA ASN A 449 30.91 -6.39 -14.86
C ASN A 449 30.56 -6.82 -13.44
N PHE A 450 30.50 -5.87 -12.51
CA PHE A 450 30.09 -6.12 -11.13
C PHE A 450 28.63 -6.60 -11.06
N ILE A 451 27.71 -5.90 -11.75
CA ILE A 451 26.29 -6.26 -11.81
C ILE A 451 26.11 -7.67 -12.40
N ASN A 452 26.74 -7.96 -13.55
CA ASN A 452 26.62 -9.28 -14.19
C ASN A 452 27.26 -10.39 -13.33
N SER A 453 28.34 -10.10 -12.60
CA SER A 453 28.92 -11.03 -11.64
C SER A 453 27.95 -11.37 -10.50
N ALA A 454 27.25 -10.37 -9.95
CA ALA A 454 26.23 -10.59 -8.92
C ALA A 454 25.04 -11.41 -9.45
N ILE A 455 24.58 -11.12 -10.67
CA ILE A 455 23.52 -11.89 -11.35
C ILE A 455 23.96 -13.34 -11.58
N GLU A 456 25.21 -13.57 -12.00
CA GLU A 456 25.73 -14.92 -12.20
C GLU A 456 25.90 -15.67 -10.87
N GLN A 457 26.31 -15.00 -9.80
CA GLN A 457 26.37 -15.60 -8.46
C GLN A 457 24.98 -16.07 -7.99
N LYS A 458 23.94 -15.28 -8.22
CA LYS A 458 22.54 -15.70 -8.00
C LYS A 458 22.21 -16.94 -8.81
N ALA A 459 22.48 -16.92 -10.12
CA ALA A 459 22.20 -18.05 -11.00
C ALA A 459 22.93 -19.32 -10.56
N GLN A 460 24.19 -19.19 -10.13
CA GLN A 460 24.97 -20.30 -9.60
C GLN A 460 24.38 -20.83 -8.29
N ALA A 461 23.98 -19.98 -7.35
CA ALA A 461 23.33 -20.41 -6.11
C ALA A 461 22.03 -21.20 -6.39
N GLN A 462 21.24 -20.75 -7.36
CA GLN A 462 20.02 -21.45 -7.80
C GLN A 462 20.33 -22.81 -8.41
N ARG A 463 21.33 -22.92 -9.29
CA ARG A 463 21.77 -24.21 -9.85
C ARG A 463 22.27 -25.17 -8.76
N THR A 464 23.06 -24.66 -7.82
CA THR A 464 23.56 -25.42 -6.67
C THR A 464 22.40 -25.96 -5.81
N GLN A 465 21.36 -25.17 -5.58
CA GLN A 465 20.17 -25.63 -4.87
C GLN A 465 19.42 -26.70 -5.67
N GLN A 466 19.11 -26.43 -6.94
CA GLN A 466 18.38 -27.35 -7.81
C GLN A 466 19.06 -28.71 -7.92
N ILE A 467 20.38 -28.75 -8.09
CA ILE A 467 21.10 -30.02 -8.21
C ILE A 467 21.13 -30.78 -6.87
N LYS A 468 21.20 -30.09 -5.73
CA LYS A 468 21.14 -30.72 -4.40
C LYS A 468 19.76 -31.32 -4.15
N GLU A 469 18.69 -30.61 -4.50
CA GLU A 469 17.31 -31.12 -4.44
C GLU A 469 17.13 -32.34 -5.36
N LEU A 470 17.59 -32.24 -6.62
CA LEU A 470 17.49 -33.34 -7.57
C LEU A 470 18.31 -34.57 -7.16
N VAL A 471 19.45 -34.38 -6.50
CA VAL A 471 20.22 -35.46 -5.87
C VAL A 471 19.41 -36.17 -4.80
N ILE A 472 18.74 -35.42 -3.92
CA ILE A 472 17.88 -35.99 -2.87
C ILE A 472 16.72 -36.78 -3.49
N ASP A 473 16.07 -36.21 -4.51
CA ASP A 473 14.97 -36.87 -5.22
C ASP A 473 15.44 -38.16 -5.91
N ALA A 474 16.61 -38.13 -6.56
CA ALA A 474 17.20 -39.30 -7.20
C ALA A 474 17.55 -40.40 -6.20
N GLN A 475 18.11 -40.05 -5.04
CA GLN A 475 18.37 -41.00 -3.95
C GLN A 475 17.08 -41.60 -3.41
N SER A 476 16.03 -40.78 -3.25
CA SER A 476 14.71 -41.24 -2.81
C SER A 476 14.08 -42.20 -3.82
N LEU A 477 14.11 -41.86 -5.12
CA LEU A 477 13.63 -42.74 -6.18
C LEU A 477 14.39 -44.07 -6.19
N TYR A 478 15.71 -44.03 -6.08
CA TYR A 478 16.54 -45.23 -6.04
C TYR A 478 16.18 -46.15 -4.85
N ALA A 479 15.97 -45.58 -3.66
CA ALA A 479 15.56 -46.34 -2.48
C ALA A 479 14.20 -47.04 -2.67
N LYS A 480 13.24 -46.39 -3.36
CA LYS A 480 11.91 -46.97 -3.66
C LYS A 480 11.94 -48.17 -4.61
N LEU A 481 13.05 -48.40 -5.31
CA LEU A 481 13.18 -49.55 -6.21
C LEU A 481 13.34 -50.89 -5.46
N PHE A 482 13.64 -50.82 -4.15
CA PHE A 482 13.90 -51.96 -3.30
C PHE A 482 12.76 -52.21 -2.31
N THR A 483 12.45 -53.49 -2.12
CA THR A 483 11.62 -54.00 -1.04
C THR A 483 12.51 -54.85 -0.14
N TYR A 484 12.25 -54.83 1.16
CA TYR A 484 13.09 -55.50 2.15
C TYR A 484 12.29 -56.53 2.95
N LYS A 485 12.95 -57.65 3.28
CA LYS A 485 12.53 -58.60 4.31
C LYS A 485 13.26 -58.29 5.60
N THR A 486 12.50 -57.99 6.64
CA THR A 486 13.00 -57.80 8.00
C THR A 486 13.02 -59.15 8.71
N SER A 487 14.09 -59.42 9.46
CA SER A 487 14.21 -60.61 10.30
C SER A 487 13.28 -60.53 11.51
N ASP A 488 12.78 -61.66 11.99
CA ASP A 488 12.03 -61.75 13.25
C ASP A 488 12.93 -61.61 14.50
N GLU A 489 14.25 -61.72 14.32
CA GLU A 489 15.23 -61.62 15.41
C GLU A 489 15.74 -60.18 15.59
N ALA A 490 15.41 -59.59 16.74
CA ALA A 490 15.88 -58.27 17.18
C ALA A 490 17.39 -58.24 17.49
N LEU A 491 18.06 -57.13 17.18
CA LEU A 491 19.47 -56.86 17.49
C LEU A 491 19.68 -56.28 18.89
N ILE A 492 18.68 -55.58 19.43
CA ILE A 492 18.71 -55.06 20.80
C ILE A 492 18.14 -56.14 21.72
N THR A 493 19.03 -56.78 22.48
CA THR A 493 18.69 -57.86 23.41
C THR A 493 18.88 -57.46 24.88
N VAL A 494 19.59 -56.37 25.13
CA VAL A 494 19.89 -55.85 26.46
C VAL A 494 19.65 -54.34 26.47
N ALA A 495 18.67 -53.90 27.26
CA ALA A 495 18.41 -52.50 27.57
C ALA A 495 18.36 -52.38 29.10
N GLU A 496 19.47 -52.00 29.73
CA GLU A 496 19.63 -51.97 31.19
C GLU A 496 20.18 -50.62 31.68
N GLY A 497 19.56 -50.09 32.73
CA GLY A 497 19.94 -48.84 33.37
C GLY A 497 18.72 -47.97 33.66
N THR A 498 18.85 -47.07 34.62
CA THR A 498 17.82 -46.09 34.97
C THR A 498 18.41 -44.70 34.96
N TRP A 499 17.60 -43.69 34.63
CA TRP A 499 17.99 -42.31 34.91
C TRP A 499 17.83 -42.05 36.42
N GLY A 500 18.90 -41.59 37.06
CA GLY A 500 18.87 -41.19 38.47
C GLY A 500 17.99 -39.95 38.67
N ILE A 501 17.01 -40.05 39.57
CA ILE A 501 16.15 -38.94 39.99
C ILE A 501 16.99 -37.89 40.73
N ASP A 502 17.66 -37.00 40.01
CA ASP A 502 17.92 -35.63 40.45
C ASP A 502 18.26 -34.78 39.23
N MET A 503 17.84 -33.51 39.21
CA MET A 503 18.06 -32.58 38.10
C MET A 503 19.56 -32.21 37.96
N GLY A 504 20.37 -33.18 37.51
CA GLY A 504 21.82 -33.10 37.39
C GLY A 504 22.60 -34.41 37.66
N GLY A 505 21.94 -35.57 37.80
CA GLY A 505 22.62 -36.86 38.06
C GLY A 505 23.32 -37.47 36.84
N GLU A 506 24.50 -38.06 37.05
CA GLU A 506 25.25 -38.81 36.02
C GLU A 506 24.47 -40.03 35.53
N ASN A 507 24.53 -40.30 34.22
CA ASN A 507 23.94 -41.47 33.58
C ASN A 507 24.53 -42.76 34.18
N THR A 508 23.76 -43.55 34.91
CA THR A 508 24.19 -44.87 35.39
C THR A 508 24.01 -45.91 34.28
N ASN A 509 24.84 -45.81 33.24
CA ASN A 509 24.90 -46.83 32.19
C ASN A 509 25.47 -48.13 32.78
N VAL A 510 24.75 -49.24 32.64
CA VAL A 510 25.23 -50.56 33.08
C VAL A 510 26.15 -51.13 32.00
N GLU A 511 27.25 -51.77 32.41
CA GLU A 511 28.17 -52.42 31.48
C GLU A 511 27.42 -53.47 30.63
N GLY A 512 27.42 -53.30 29.30
CA GLY A 512 26.76 -54.21 28.36
C GLY A 512 25.37 -53.78 27.89
N ASN A 513 24.84 -52.64 28.35
CA ASN A 513 23.64 -52.03 27.80
C ASN A 513 23.85 -51.61 26.32
N GLN A 514 22.89 -51.96 25.45
CA GLN A 514 23.02 -51.72 24.00
C GLN A 514 22.39 -50.41 23.52
N ILE A 515 21.70 -49.67 24.37
CA ILE A 515 20.95 -48.48 23.95
C ILE A 515 21.20 -47.29 24.87
N LEU A 516 21.48 -46.12 24.29
CA LEU A 516 21.81 -44.92 25.04
C LEU A 516 21.14 -43.69 24.43
N PHE A 517 20.46 -42.89 25.25
CA PHE A 517 19.96 -41.58 24.81
C PHE A 517 21.01 -40.51 25.06
N SER A 518 21.16 -39.56 24.14
CA SER A 518 21.99 -38.37 24.35
C SER A 518 21.48 -37.49 25.47
N HIS A 519 20.16 -37.39 25.58
CA HIS A 519 19.50 -36.64 26.64
C HIS A 519 18.16 -37.30 26.98
N ILE A 520 17.99 -37.69 28.24
CA ILE A 520 16.74 -38.24 28.77
C ILE A 520 16.01 -37.14 29.54
N ARG A 521 14.71 -37.04 29.31
CA ARG A 521 13.82 -36.19 30.10
C ARG A 521 13.05 -37.04 31.09
N GLY A 522 13.53 -37.06 32.33
CA GLY A 522 12.87 -37.75 33.44
C GLY A 522 11.45 -37.22 33.66
N GLN A 523 10.45 -38.09 33.54
CA GLN A 523 9.05 -37.79 33.88
C GLN A 523 8.73 -38.06 35.35
N GLY A 524 9.54 -38.88 36.03
CA GLY A 524 9.35 -39.25 37.44
C GLY A 524 8.14 -40.15 37.68
N VAL A 525 7.66 -40.86 36.66
CA VAL A 525 6.51 -41.78 36.72
C VAL A 525 6.95 -43.23 36.52
N ALA A 526 6.21 -44.19 37.09
CA ALA A 526 6.63 -45.60 37.10
C ALA A 526 6.67 -46.27 35.72
N THR A 527 6.03 -45.68 34.71
CA THR A 527 5.97 -46.16 33.33
C THR A 527 6.95 -45.42 32.40
N ALA A 528 7.85 -44.60 32.96
CA ALA A 528 8.86 -43.89 32.18
C ALA A 528 10.23 -43.95 32.83
N ASP A 529 11.26 -43.55 32.08
CA ASP A 529 12.63 -43.29 32.57
C ASP A 529 13.52 -44.52 32.86
N ASP A 530 13.13 -45.71 32.37
CA ASP A 530 13.92 -46.95 32.44
C ASP A 530 14.17 -47.50 31.03
N TYR A 531 15.42 -47.78 30.69
CA TYR A 531 15.78 -48.27 29.35
C TYR A 531 15.10 -49.61 29.00
N LYS A 532 14.75 -50.43 30.00
CA LYS A 532 14.06 -51.71 29.76
C LYS A 532 12.69 -51.54 29.10
N PHE A 533 12.07 -50.36 29.25
CA PHE A 533 10.77 -50.03 28.66
C PHE A 533 10.82 -49.87 27.13
N LEU A 534 12.03 -49.78 26.56
CA LEU A 534 12.18 -49.76 25.11
C LEU A 534 12.05 -51.15 24.49
N ILE A 535 12.06 -52.23 25.28
CA ILE A 535 12.09 -53.60 24.75
C ILE A 535 11.19 -54.58 25.53
N ASP A 536 10.28 -54.10 26.38
CA ASP A 536 9.44 -54.94 27.24
C ASP A 536 8.14 -55.42 26.56
N GLY A 537 7.82 -54.90 25.38
CA GLY A 537 6.61 -55.26 24.63
C GLY A 537 5.36 -54.54 25.14
N ASP A 538 5.52 -53.46 25.91
CA ASP A 538 4.42 -52.67 26.48
C ASP A 538 4.47 -51.24 25.92
N ASP A 539 3.41 -50.79 25.25
CA ASP A 539 3.35 -49.46 24.67
C ASP A 539 3.01 -48.39 25.72
N GLU A 540 2.58 -48.78 26.92
CA GLU A 540 2.35 -47.85 28.04
C GLU A 540 3.64 -47.39 28.71
N THR A 541 4.69 -48.20 28.59
CA THR A 541 6.02 -47.88 29.10
C THR A 541 6.82 -47.22 27.98
N TYR A 542 7.56 -46.17 28.32
CA TYR A 542 8.25 -45.37 27.30
C TYR A 542 9.48 -44.67 27.84
N MET A 543 10.33 -44.24 26.91
CA MET A 543 11.39 -43.29 27.18
C MET A 543 11.09 -41.96 26.48
N GLN A 544 11.37 -40.86 27.16
CA GLN A 544 11.31 -39.52 26.57
C GLN A 544 12.70 -38.89 26.59
N GLY A 545 13.09 -38.24 25.50
CA GLY A 545 14.37 -37.57 25.40
C GLY A 545 14.45 -36.54 24.29
N SER A 546 15.65 -36.08 24.00
CA SER A 546 15.97 -35.19 22.87
C SER A 546 17.36 -35.49 22.31
N GLY A 547 17.60 -35.08 21.07
CA GLY A 547 18.85 -35.36 20.36
C GLY A 547 18.81 -36.71 19.64
N TYR A 548 19.53 -37.71 20.14
CA TYR A 548 19.71 -38.99 19.46
C TYR A 548 19.70 -40.19 20.40
N VAL A 549 19.47 -41.37 19.81
CA VAL A 549 19.56 -42.68 20.44
C VAL A 549 20.70 -43.47 19.79
N GLU A 550 21.71 -43.84 20.55
CA GLU A 550 22.79 -44.72 20.12
C GLU A 550 22.45 -46.18 20.41
N VAL A 551 22.83 -47.06 19.47
CA VAL A 551 22.57 -48.49 19.52
C VAL A 551 23.86 -49.25 19.21
N ASP A 552 24.24 -50.16 20.12
CA ASP A 552 25.33 -51.12 19.93
C ASP A 552 24.79 -52.44 19.36
N ILE A 553 25.14 -52.70 18.09
CA ILE A 553 24.88 -53.95 17.38
C ILE A 553 26.18 -54.68 17.01
N SER A 554 27.29 -54.34 17.67
CA SER A 554 28.65 -54.78 17.30
C SER A 554 28.87 -56.29 17.39
N LYS A 555 28.01 -57.02 18.12
CA LYS A 555 27.99 -58.48 18.17
C LYS A 555 27.58 -59.11 16.83
N THR A 556 26.70 -58.44 16.10
CA THR A 556 26.18 -58.86 14.79
C THR A 556 26.09 -57.64 13.87
N PRO A 557 27.23 -57.05 13.46
CA PRO A 557 27.25 -55.86 12.62
C PRO A 557 26.42 -56.05 11.36
N GLN A 558 25.65 -55.04 10.98
CA GLN A 558 24.74 -55.09 9.84
C GLN A 558 25.10 -54.03 8.80
N GLN A 559 24.83 -54.35 7.54
CA GLN A 559 24.77 -53.34 6.48
C GLN A 559 23.37 -52.73 6.34
N ARG A 560 22.34 -53.55 6.56
CA ARG A 560 20.94 -53.18 6.38
C ARG A 560 20.16 -53.46 7.64
N VAL A 561 19.40 -52.48 8.09
CA VAL A 561 18.61 -52.58 9.31
C VAL A 561 17.23 -51.99 9.13
N THR A 562 16.26 -52.54 9.85
CA THR A 562 14.94 -51.93 10.07
C THR A 562 14.89 -51.40 11.50
N PHE A 563 14.70 -50.10 11.65
CA PHE A 563 14.32 -49.49 12.92
C PHE A 563 12.82 -49.63 13.08
N THR A 564 12.37 -50.06 14.25
CA THR A 564 10.94 -50.13 14.59
C THR A 564 10.72 -49.49 15.95
N TYR A 565 9.63 -48.75 16.12
CA TYR A 565 9.20 -48.28 17.43
C TYR A 565 7.69 -48.06 17.46
N GLU A 566 7.13 -48.04 18.66
CA GLU A 566 5.76 -47.64 18.92
C GLU A 566 5.72 -46.26 19.57
N THR A 567 4.70 -45.48 19.26
CA THR A 567 4.42 -44.28 20.05
C THR A 567 3.92 -44.70 21.42
N ARG A 568 4.18 -43.91 22.46
CA ARG A 568 3.62 -44.20 23.78
C ARG A 568 2.08 -44.29 23.71
N CYS A 569 1.51 -45.29 24.38
CA CYS A 569 0.09 -45.61 24.39
C CYS A 569 -0.52 -45.70 22.97
N ALA A 570 0.22 -46.28 22.02
CA ALA A 570 -0.20 -46.52 20.64
C ALA A 570 -1.54 -47.27 20.55
N SER A 571 -1.74 -48.32 21.35
CA SER A 571 -2.91 -49.21 21.34
C SER A 571 -4.18 -48.59 21.90
N MET A 572 -4.06 -47.51 22.68
CA MET A 572 -5.14 -46.89 23.46
C MET A 572 -5.86 -47.82 24.45
N GLU A 573 -5.39 -49.06 24.66
CA GLU A 573 -6.13 -50.05 25.45
C GLU A 573 -6.11 -49.76 26.95
N LYS A 574 -5.04 -49.15 27.46
CA LYS A 574 -4.77 -49.06 28.90
C LYS A 574 -4.31 -47.67 29.39
N GLY A 575 -3.97 -46.76 28.48
CA GLY A 575 -3.56 -45.37 28.76
C GLY A 575 -4.73 -44.36 28.72
N ASN A 576 -4.50 -43.12 29.18
CA ASN A 576 -5.50 -42.06 29.00
C ASN A 576 -5.39 -41.39 27.62
N ALA A 577 -6.48 -40.82 27.11
CA ALA A 577 -6.53 -40.20 25.78
C ALA A 577 -5.48 -39.09 25.55
N ASN A 578 -5.08 -38.38 26.61
CA ASN A 578 -4.02 -37.36 26.52
C ASN A 578 -2.63 -37.99 26.37
N GLN A 579 -2.39 -39.16 26.97
CA GLN A 579 -1.14 -39.89 26.83
C GLN A 579 -0.93 -40.37 25.40
N HIS A 580 -1.95 -40.94 24.77
CA HIS A 580 -1.91 -41.25 23.34
C HIS A 580 -1.66 -40.00 22.49
N LYS A 581 -2.43 -38.93 22.71
CA LYS A 581 -2.28 -37.65 22.00
C LYS A 581 -0.87 -37.09 22.05
N TRP A 582 -0.25 -36.95 23.24
CA TRP A 582 1.14 -36.45 23.26
C TRP A 582 2.15 -37.47 22.72
N GLY A 583 1.84 -38.78 22.68
CA GLY A 583 2.66 -39.78 22.00
C GLY A 583 2.76 -39.56 20.50
N VAL A 584 1.61 -39.36 19.85
CA VAL A 584 1.52 -39.06 18.42
C VAL A 584 2.18 -37.71 18.09
N GLN A 585 2.02 -36.71 18.96
CA GLN A 585 2.63 -35.39 18.78
C GLN A 585 4.16 -35.38 18.99
N GLU A 586 4.65 -36.19 19.92
CA GLU A 586 6.07 -36.31 20.27
C GLU A 586 6.75 -37.45 19.49
N ARG A 587 6.10 -38.07 18.51
CA ARG A 587 6.76 -39.09 17.69
C ARG A 587 7.86 -38.45 16.85
N PRO A 588 9.01 -39.12 16.64
CA PRO A 588 9.98 -38.69 15.64
C PRO A 588 9.33 -38.43 14.28
N ASN A 589 9.66 -37.32 13.65
CA ASN A 589 9.28 -37.00 12.27
C ASN A 589 10.52 -37.01 11.38
N MET A 590 11.42 -36.05 11.56
CA MET A 590 12.65 -35.98 10.78
C MET A 590 13.78 -36.68 11.53
N VAL A 591 14.36 -37.70 10.91
CA VAL A 591 15.41 -38.53 11.53
C VAL A 591 16.61 -38.61 10.60
N GLU A 592 17.80 -38.46 11.18
CA GLU A 592 19.08 -38.73 10.54
C GLU A 592 19.74 -39.94 11.19
N ILE A 593 20.27 -40.84 10.38
CA ILE A 593 20.96 -42.03 10.84
C ILE A 593 22.45 -41.85 10.61
N TYR A 594 23.22 -42.01 11.68
CA TYR A 594 24.67 -42.08 11.64
C TYR A 594 25.13 -43.49 12.03
N ALA A 595 26.26 -43.92 11.50
CA ALA A 595 26.84 -45.21 11.82
C ALA A 595 28.36 -45.13 12.02
N ALA A 596 28.88 -46.01 12.88
CA ALA A 596 30.30 -46.12 13.19
C ALA A 596 30.74 -47.59 13.26
N LYS A 597 32.03 -47.83 13.00
CA LYS A 597 32.61 -49.19 12.97
C LYS A 597 33.29 -49.58 14.29
N ASP A 598 33.59 -48.62 15.14
CA ASP A 598 34.57 -48.71 16.22
C ASP A 598 33.96 -48.61 17.62
N THR A 599 33.26 -47.52 17.97
CA THR A 599 32.72 -47.32 19.33
C THR A 599 31.47 -46.41 19.38
N VAL A 600 30.68 -46.53 20.45
CA VAL A 600 29.55 -45.63 20.77
C VAL A 600 29.98 -44.22 21.22
N ASP A 601 31.14 -44.08 21.88
CA ASP A 601 31.61 -42.81 22.45
C ASP A 601 32.82 -42.28 21.67
N GLY A 602 32.68 -41.11 21.03
CA GLY A 602 33.75 -40.48 20.25
C GLY A 602 34.17 -41.20 18.95
N GLY A 603 33.36 -42.12 18.44
CA GLY A 603 33.61 -42.83 17.17
C GLY A 603 33.58 -41.92 15.94
N ASP A 604 34.17 -42.38 14.83
CA ASP A 604 34.14 -41.70 13.53
C ASP A 604 32.75 -41.87 12.87
N TRP A 605 31.74 -41.19 13.41
CA TRP A 605 30.36 -41.24 12.95
C TRP A 605 30.19 -40.67 11.54
N VAL A 606 29.63 -41.48 10.63
CA VAL A 606 29.29 -41.06 9.26
C VAL A 606 27.77 -41.05 9.11
N LYS A 607 27.21 -40.00 8.52
CA LYS A 607 25.79 -39.97 8.16
C LYS A 607 25.54 -40.98 7.04
N VAL A 608 24.67 -41.96 7.28
CA VAL A 608 24.36 -43.07 6.36
C VAL A 608 22.94 -43.03 5.82
N GLY A 609 22.08 -42.14 6.34
CA GLY A 609 20.75 -41.93 5.80
C GLY A 609 19.98 -40.84 6.52
N SER A 610 18.84 -40.46 5.95
CA SER A 610 17.85 -39.60 6.59
C SER A 610 16.46 -39.95 6.06
N THR A 611 15.43 -39.79 6.89
CA THR A 611 14.05 -40.03 6.51
C THR A 611 13.11 -39.06 7.22
N SER A 612 11.99 -38.73 6.56
CA SER A 612 10.84 -38.11 7.20
C SER A 612 9.74 -39.15 7.36
N LEU A 613 9.21 -39.23 8.57
CA LEU A 613 8.13 -40.14 8.96
C LEU A 613 6.74 -39.48 8.82
N GLY A 614 6.65 -38.41 8.02
CA GLY A 614 5.41 -37.72 7.69
C GLY A 614 4.98 -36.63 8.69
N THR A 615 4.01 -35.84 8.25
CA THR A 615 3.33 -34.83 9.07
C THR A 615 2.22 -35.46 9.91
N LEU A 616 1.76 -34.74 10.94
CA LEU A 616 0.72 -35.21 11.84
C LEU A 616 -0.65 -35.10 11.18
N ASP A 617 -1.35 -36.22 10.97
CA ASP A 617 -2.77 -36.19 10.64
C ASP A 617 -3.58 -36.01 11.93
N PRO A 618 -4.46 -34.99 12.03
CA PRO A 618 -5.33 -34.81 13.19
C PRO A 618 -6.16 -36.06 13.58
N SER A 619 -6.52 -36.92 12.62
CA SER A 619 -7.26 -38.15 12.91
C SER A 619 -6.43 -39.14 13.73
N GLU A 620 -5.11 -39.17 13.53
CA GLU A 620 -4.15 -40.01 14.27
C GLU A 620 -4.15 -39.70 15.77
N LEU A 621 -4.69 -38.57 16.21
CA LEU A 621 -4.76 -38.20 17.64
C LEU A 621 -5.83 -38.97 18.41
N THR A 622 -6.71 -39.70 17.71
CA THR A 622 -7.91 -40.33 18.30
C THR A 622 -8.06 -41.81 17.97
N THR A 623 -7.12 -42.39 17.23
CA THR A 623 -7.15 -43.78 16.77
C THR A 623 -5.89 -44.51 17.20
N PRO A 624 -5.95 -45.84 17.43
CA PRO A 624 -4.75 -46.62 17.67
C PRO A 624 -3.70 -46.40 16.57
N PHE A 625 -2.43 -46.35 16.95
CA PHE A 625 -1.32 -46.03 16.06
C PHE A 625 -0.48 -47.29 15.79
N ASP A 626 -0.23 -47.60 14.52
CA ASP A 626 0.58 -48.77 14.16
C ASP A 626 2.09 -48.54 14.44
N PRO A 627 2.87 -49.59 14.73
CA PRO A 627 4.32 -49.46 14.89
C PRO A 627 4.97 -48.79 13.67
N VAL A 628 5.85 -47.83 13.93
CA VAL A 628 6.61 -47.14 12.89
C VAL A 628 7.84 -47.95 12.55
N SER A 629 7.98 -48.32 11.27
CA SER A 629 9.16 -49.02 10.77
C SER A 629 9.85 -48.26 9.63
N TYR A 630 11.18 -48.22 9.67
CA TYR A 630 12.01 -47.64 8.61
C TYR A 630 13.21 -48.55 8.33
N THR A 631 13.35 -48.97 7.06
CA THR A 631 14.47 -49.80 6.62
C THR A 631 15.51 -48.96 5.89
N LEU A 632 16.79 -49.17 6.22
CA LEU A 632 17.93 -48.45 5.66
C LEU A 632 19.01 -49.42 5.20
N ASP A 633 19.53 -49.21 3.99
CA ASP A 633 20.83 -49.75 3.55
C ASP A 633 21.91 -48.69 3.81
N MET A 634 22.87 -49.01 4.67
CA MET A 634 23.93 -48.09 5.08
C MET A 634 25.14 -48.11 4.15
N GLY A 635 25.11 -48.92 3.07
CA GLY A 635 26.18 -49.02 2.08
C GLY A 635 27.43 -49.79 2.51
N ASP A 636 27.66 -49.93 3.82
CA ASP A 636 28.73 -50.75 4.41
C ASP A 636 28.23 -51.40 5.71
N THR A 637 29.01 -52.33 6.28
CA THR A 637 28.70 -53.01 7.54
C THR A 637 29.15 -52.18 8.73
N TYR A 638 28.22 -51.91 9.66
CA TYR A 638 28.45 -51.10 10.87
C TYR A 638 28.04 -51.85 12.14
N GLY A 639 28.76 -51.56 13.23
CA GLY A 639 28.53 -52.13 14.56
C GLY A 639 27.80 -51.19 15.51
N PHE A 640 27.75 -49.90 15.21
CA PHE A 640 27.14 -48.88 16.07
C PHE A 640 26.29 -47.94 15.23
N LEU A 641 25.08 -47.64 15.72
CA LEU A 641 24.09 -46.82 15.05
C LEU A 641 23.69 -45.64 15.94
N ARG A 642 23.34 -44.52 15.34
CA ARG A 642 22.77 -43.36 16.02
C ARG A 642 21.52 -42.91 15.26
N TYR A 643 20.38 -43.04 15.93
CA TYR A 643 19.07 -42.59 15.48
C TYR A 643 18.85 -41.16 16.00
N SER A 644 19.18 -40.17 15.17
CA SER A 644 19.14 -38.76 15.55
C SER A 644 17.83 -38.12 15.15
N VAL A 645 17.04 -37.70 16.14
CA VAL A 645 15.75 -37.05 15.91
C VAL A 645 15.98 -35.54 15.77
N VAL A 646 15.85 -35.05 14.54
CA VAL A 646 16.00 -33.63 14.20
C VAL A 646 14.75 -32.86 14.63
N SER A 647 13.57 -33.45 14.41
CA SER A 647 12.30 -32.90 14.87
C SER A 647 11.26 -33.99 15.12
N ASN A 648 10.35 -33.74 16.06
CA ASN A 648 9.12 -34.51 16.26
C ASN A 648 8.01 -34.03 15.30
N ALA A 649 6.85 -34.70 15.35
CA ALA A 649 5.69 -34.38 14.49
C ALA A 649 5.14 -32.96 14.66
N ASN A 650 5.34 -32.33 15.82
CA ASN A 650 4.98 -30.92 16.08
C ASN A 650 6.13 -29.92 15.82
N GLY A 651 7.26 -30.35 15.25
CA GLY A 651 8.42 -29.50 14.99
C GLY A 651 9.30 -29.20 16.21
N GLY A 652 9.03 -29.81 17.36
CA GLY A 652 9.86 -29.73 18.58
C GLY A 652 11.02 -30.72 18.57
N SER A 653 11.94 -30.62 19.54
CA SER A 653 13.13 -31.48 19.66
C SER A 653 12.99 -32.65 20.64
N TYR A 654 11.88 -32.70 21.39
CA TYR A 654 11.60 -33.79 22.32
C TYR A 654 10.84 -34.90 21.62
N PHE A 655 11.17 -36.15 21.94
CA PHE A 655 10.47 -37.29 21.38
C PHE A 655 10.25 -38.40 22.41
N THR A 656 9.24 -39.23 22.14
CA THR A 656 8.96 -40.45 22.92
C THR A 656 9.09 -41.69 22.07
N LEU A 657 9.61 -42.75 22.66
CA LEU A 657 9.73 -44.08 22.05
C LEU A 657 9.25 -45.12 23.05
N SER A 658 8.38 -46.02 22.58
CA SER A 658 8.06 -47.31 23.19
C SER A 658 8.52 -48.41 22.25
N ASN A 659 8.88 -49.59 22.77
CA ASN A 659 9.23 -50.76 21.96
C ASN A 659 10.22 -50.48 20.80
N PHE A 660 11.23 -49.63 21.05
CA PHE A 660 12.26 -49.29 20.07
C PHE A 660 13.23 -50.45 19.84
N GLN A 661 13.26 -50.96 18.61
CA GLN A 661 14.04 -52.10 18.18
C GLN A 661 14.76 -51.86 16.86
N VAL A 662 15.81 -52.66 16.65
CA VAL A 662 16.55 -52.70 15.38
C VAL A 662 16.63 -54.15 14.93
N TYR A 663 16.28 -54.41 13.68
CA TYR A 663 16.26 -55.76 13.09
C TYR A 663 17.19 -55.83 11.88
N PRO A 664 17.86 -56.97 11.62
CA PRO A 664 18.50 -57.21 10.34
C PRO A 664 17.50 -57.13 9.19
N ALA A 665 17.91 -56.52 8.08
CA ALA A 665 17.10 -56.48 6.86
C ALA A 665 17.87 -57.07 5.67
N THR A 666 17.14 -57.70 4.75
CA THR A 666 17.68 -58.21 3.49
C THR A 666 16.81 -57.74 2.33
N VAL A 667 17.41 -57.50 1.18
CA VAL A 667 16.65 -57.11 -0.01
C VAL A 667 15.83 -58.31 -0.48
N ASP A 668 14.56 -58.08 -0.78
CA ASP A 668 13.71 -59.07 -1.43
C ASP A 668 13.85 -58.98 -2.94
N GLU A 669 14.79 -59.75 -3.49
CA GLU A 669 15.05 -59.81 -4.94
C GLU A 669 13.82 -60.27 -5.75
N THR A 670 12.81 -60.90 -5.11
CA THR A 670 11.62 -61.40 -5.80
C THR A 670 10.50 -60.37 -5.94
N THR A 671 10.53 -59.29 -5.17
CA THR A 671 9.49 -58.23 -5.16
C THR A 671 10.06 -56.84 -5.46
N SER A 672 11.35 -56.62 -5.26
CA SER A 672 12.03 -55.37 -5.60
C SER A 672 12.05 -55.15 -7.11
N GLN A 673 11.38 -54.09 -7.59
CA GLN A 673 11.36 -53.74 -9.02
C GLN A 673 12.75 -53.60 -9.62
N TYR A 674 13.74 -53.16 -8.82
CA TYR A 674 15.15 -53.13 -9.23
C TYR A 674 15.64 -54.45 -9.85
N TYR A 675 15.21 -55.60 -9.33
CA TYR A 675 15.62 -56.93 -9.83
C TYR A 675 14.61 -57.55 -10.79
N THR A 676 13.33 -57.24 -10.65
CA THR A 676 12.24 -57.89 -11.39
C THR A 676 11.87 -57.18 -12.69
N THR A 677 12.17 -55.88 -12.83
CA THR A 677 11.84 -55.08 -14.01
C THR A 677 13.00 -55.09 -15.01
N GLU A 678 12.72 -55.51 -16.24
CA GLU A 678 13.73 -55.58 -17.31
C GLU A 678 14.33 -54.19 -17.61
N GLY A 679 15.66 -54.09 -17.65
CA GLY A 679 16.39 -52.85 -17.95
C GLY A 679 16.48 -51.83 -16.81
N LEU A 680 15.65 -51.93 -15.75
CA LEU A 680 15.63 -50.95 -14.66
C LEU A 680 16.93 -50.93 -13.86
N LYS A 681 17.52 -52.10 -13.56
CA LYS A 681 18.80 -52.20 -12.85
C LYS A 681 19.91 -51.37 -13.50
N GLU A 682 20.09 -51.51 -14.81
CA GLU A 682 21.15 -50.80 -15.55
C GLU A 682 20.96 -49.28 -15.49
N LYS A 683 19.71 -48.80 -15.57
CA LYS A 683 19.37 -47.38 -15.47
C LYS A 683 19.54 -46.85 -14.05
N ALA A 684 19.14 -47.62 -13.05
CA ALA A 684 19.24 -47.27 -11.64
C ALA A 684 20.72 -47.17 -11.19
N ASP A 685 21.56 -48.11 -11.63
CA ASP A 685 23.00 -48.06 -11.35
C ASP A 685 23.65 -46.83 -12.03
N ALA A 686 23.32 -46.56 -13.30
CA ALA A 686 23.81 -45.37 -14.00
C ALA A 686 23.34 -44.06 -13.34
N LEU A 687 22.12 -44.00 -12.82
CA LEU A 687 21.62 -42.86 -12.05
C LEU A 687 22.51 -42.62 -10.81
N MET A 688 22.84 -43.66 -10.06
CA MET A 688 23.64 -43.51 -8.84
C MET A 688 25.10 -43.12 -9.11
N GLU A 689 25.69 -43.58 -10.22
CA GLU A 689 27.01 -43.09 -10.66
C GLU A 689 26.99 -41.58 -10.94
N ILE A 690 25.92 -41.08 -11.59
CA ILE A 690 25.75 -39.64 -11.85
C ILE A 690 25.49 -38.89 -10.54
N VAL A 691 24.64 -39.41 -9.66
CA VAL A 691 24.36 -38.79 -8.34
C VAL A 691 25.65 -38.62 -7.54
N GLU A 692 26.51 -39.63 -7.46
CA GLU A 692 27.80 -39.55 -6.75
C GLU A 692 28.68 -38.44 -7.35
N ALA A 693 28.83 -38.43 -8.69
CA ALA A 693 29.64 -37.42 -9.39
C ALA A 693 29.10 -35.99 -9.22
N LYS A 694 27.78 -35.80 -9.31
CA LYS A 694 27.15 -34.47 -9.21
C LYS A 694 27.05 -33.96 -7.78
N SER A 695 26.88 -34.83 -6.79
CA SER A 695 26.91 -34.46 -5.37
C SER A 695 28.25 -33.83 -4.98
N ALA A 696 29.37 -34.38 -5.48
CA ALA A 696 30.71 -33.87 -5.21
C ALA A 696 31.01 -32.51 -5.87
N ALA A 697 30.31 -32.17 -6.96
CA ALA A 697 30.51 -30.94 -7.73
C ALA A 697 29.34 -29.94 -7.60
N ALA A 698 28.44 -30.14 -6.64
CA ALA A 698 27.16 -29.42 -6.57
C ALA A 698 27.32 -27.88 -6.51
N ASP A 699 28.32 -27.38 -5.78
CA ASP A 699 28.51 -25.93 -5.57
C ASP A 699 28.97 -25.17 -6.84
N VAL A 700 29.42 -25.89 -7.87
CA VAL A 700 29.85 -25.36 -9.17
C VAL A 700 29.04 -25.94 -10.33
N ALA A 701 27.86 -26.47 -10.04
CA ALA A 701 27.00 -27.13 -11.02
C ALA A 701 26.55 -26.19 -12.15
N THR A 702 26.49 -26.74 -13.35
CA THR A 702 26.00 -26.09 -14.57
C THR A 702 24.61 -26.58 -14.93
N ASP A 703 23.92 -25.87 -15.83
CA ASP A 703 22.62 -26.32 -16.36
C ASP A 703 22.73 -27.69 -17.07
N ALA A 704 23.90 -27.97 -17.66
CA ALA A 704 24.17 -29.26 -18.29
C ALA A 704 24.25 -30.40 -17.26
N ASP A 705 24.80 -30.14 -16.08
CA ASP A 705 24.86 -31.12 -14.99
C ASP A 705 23.45 -31.47 -14.46
N ILE A 706 22.60 -30.44 -14.32
CA ILE A 706 21.19 -30.61 -13.92
C ILE A 706 20.43 -31.39 -14.99
N ALA A 707 20.61 -31.04 -16.27
CA ALA A 707 19.96 -31.74 -17.38
C ALA A 707 20.39 -33.22 -17.47
N GLU A 708 21.68 -33.51 -17.26
CA GLU A 708 22.21 -34.88 -17.25
C GLU A 708 21.61 -35.72 -16.12
N LEU A 709 21.62 -35.22 -14.88
CA LEU A 709 21.02 -35.93 -13.73
C LEU A 709 19.51 -36.11 -13.92
N LYS A 710 18.81 -35.10 -14.44
CA LYS A 710 17.37 -35.17 -14.71
C LYS A 710 17.03 -36.19 -15.79
N ALA A 711 17.85 -36.28 -16.84
CA ALA A 711 17.66 -37.30 -17.87
C ALA A 711 17.84 -38.73 -17.33
N ALA A 712 18.84 -38.94 -16.47
CA ALA A 712 19.05 -40.24 -15.81
C ALA A 712 17.90 -40.59 -14.85
N PHE A 713 17.44 -39.61 -14.08
CA PHE A 713 16.28 -39.73 -13.18
C PHE A 713 15.03 -40.16 -13.96
N ASN A 714 14.72 -39.46 -15.06
CA ASN A 714 13.57 -39.78 -15.91
C ASN A 714 13.67 -41.18 -16.52
N ALA A 715 14.87 -41.62 -16.93
CA ALA A 715 15.07 -42.96 -17.49
C ALA A 715 14.77 -44.09 -16.48
N VAL A 716 14.94 -43.83 -15.17
CA VAL A 716 14.50 -44.74 -14.10
C VAL A 716 12.99 -44.66 -13.93
N GLN A 717 12.41 -43.46 -13.89
CA GLN A 717 10.96 -43.27 -13.76
C GLN A 717 10.16 -43.89 -14.92
N GLU A 718 10.70 -43.93 -16.13
CA GLU A 718 10.07 -44.56 -17.30
C GLU A 718 9.82 -46.06 -17.11
N LEU A 719 10.61 -46.71 -16.25
CA LEU A 719 10.54 -48.15 -15.98
C LEU A 719 9.98 -48.47 -14.59
N TYR A 720 10.07 -47.54 -13.64
CA TYR A 720 9.56 -47.73 -12.29
C TYR A 720 8.05 -47.53 -12.22
N ALA A 721 7.32 -48.59 -11.87
CA ALA A 721 5.88 -48.53 -11.66
C ALA A 721 5.56 -47.99 -10.26
N ASP A 722 5.44 -46.67 -10.12
CA ASP A 722 4.98 -46.02 -8.89
C ASP A 722 3.46 -46.17 -8.75
N THR A 723 3.03 -46.92 -7.74
CA THR A 723 1.62 -47.19 -7.47
C THR A 723 0.96 -46.20 -6.52
N ALA A 724 1.70 -45.26 -5.91
CA ALA A 724 1.17 -44.39 -4.87
C ALA A 724 -0.02 -43.54 -5.37
N ALA A 725 0.14 -42.92 -6.54
CA ALA A 725 -0.92 -42.10 -7.15
C ALA A 725 -2.13 -42.94 -7.57
N LEU A 726 -1.91 -44.17 -8.06
CA LEU A 726 -2.99 -45.09 -8.41
C LEU A 726 -3.76 -45.52 -7.15
N SER A 727 -3.05 -45.82 -6.06
CA SER A 727 -3.65 -46.20 -4.77
C SER A 727 -4.55 -45.10 -4.24
N ALA A 728 -4.05 -43.85 -4.20
CA ALA A 728 -4.81 -42.70 -3.71
C ALA A 728 -6.07 -42.44 -4.56
N LEU A 729 -5.94 -42.50 -5.89
CA LEU A 729 -7.10 -42.32 -6.79
C LEU A 729 -8.12 -43.45 -6.65
N ALA A 730 -7.66 -44.70 -6.50
CA ALA A 730 -8.55 -45.85 -6.31
C ALA A 730 -9.31 -45.73 -4.98
N GLU A 731 -8.67 -45.25 -3.92
CA GLU A 731 -9.32 -44.99 -2.64
C GLU A 731 -10.36 -43.87 -2.73
N GLU A 732 -10.01 -42.75 -3.37
CA GLU A 732 -10.95 -41.65 -3.63
C GLU A 732 -12.18 -42.14 -4.42
N CYS A 733 -11.96 -42.86 -5.52
CA CYS A 733 -13.04 -43.39 -6.36
C CYS A 733 -13.93 -44.37 -5.59
N TYR A 734 -13.35 -45.24 -4.77
CA TYR A 734 -14.09 -46.18 -3.92
C TYR A 734 -14.97 -45.44 -2.91
N ASN A 735 -14.43 -44.41 -2.25
CA ASN A 735 -15.17 -43.61 -1.27
C ASN A 735 -16.31 -42.82 -1.94
N LEU A 736 -16.07 -42.23 -3.11
CA LEU A 736 -17.13 -41.54 -3.87
C LEU A 736 -18.26 -42.49 -4.28
N ALA A 737 -17.92 -43.68 -4.78
CA ALA A 737 -18.90 -44.67 -5.20
C ALA A 737 -19.76 -45.17 -4.03
N THR A 738 -19.15 -45.49 -2.90
CA THR A 738 -19.84 -46.09 -1.74
C THR A 738 -20.64 -45.10 -0.89
N THR A 739 -20.39 -43.79 -1.06
CA THR A 739 -21.12 -42.72 -0.35
C THR A 739 -22.14 -42.02 -1.23
N ALA A 740 -22.25 -42.39 -2.51
CA ALA A 740 -23.23 -41.81 -3.42
C ALA A 740 -24.67 -42.11 -2.98
N VAL A 741 -25.55 -41.13 -3.10
CA VAL A 741 -26.99 -41.30 -2.89
C VAL A 741 -27.66 -41.28 -4.26
N VAL A 742 -28.49 -42.28 -4.54
CA VAL A 742 -29.23 -42.37 -5.81
C VAL A 742 -30.60 -41.74 -5.64
N GLY A 743 -30.95 -40.82 -6.52
CA GLY A 743 -32.22 -40.11 -6.42
C GLY A 743 -32.39 -39.01 -7.45
N ASP A 744 -33.30 -38.09 -7.13
CA ASP A 744 -33.76 -37.06 -8.06
C ASP A 744 -33.28 -35.64 -7.75
N GLU A 745 -32.68 -35.40 -6.59
CA GLU A 745 -32.24 -34.08 -6.12
C GLU A 745 -30.82 -33.70 -6.60
N ILE A 746 -30.46 -32.42 -6.49
CA ILE A 746 -29.11 -31.93 -6.79
C ILE A 746 -28.12 -32.59 -5.83
N GLY A 747 -26.99 -33.07 -6.39
CA GLY A 747 -26.00 -33.85 -5.66
C GLY A 747 -26.27 -35.36 -5.66
N GLU A 748 -27.47 -35.81 -6.01
CA GLU A 748 -27.79 -37.24 -6.11
C GLU A 748 -27.41 -37.82 -7.47
N LEU A 749 -27.05 -39.10 -7.47
CA LEU A 749 -26.68 -39.85 -8.66
C LEU A 749 -27.93 -40.31 -9.42
N SER A 750 -27.94 -40.06 -10.72
CA SER A 750 -29.08 -40.39 -11.60
C SER A 750 -29.25 -41.90 -11.89
N ASP A 751 -28.19 -42.70 -11.77
CA ASP A 751 -28.19 -44.13 -12.08
C ASP A 751 -27.21 -44.88 -11.16
N GLU A 752 -27.73 -45.81 -10.36
CA GLU A 752 -26.96 -46.64 -9.43
C GLU A 752 -25.83 -47.43 -10.13
N SER A 753 -26.01 -47.81 -11.40
CA SER A 753 -25.00 -48.56 -12.15
C SER A 753 -23.69 -47.79 -12.38
N LEU A 754 -23.72 -46.45 -12.30
CA LEU A 754 -22.52 -45.62 -12.37
C LEU A 754 -21.65 -45.75 -11.11
N ALA A 755 -22.28 -45.84 -9.93
CA ALA A 755 -21.58 -46.10 -8.67
C ALA A 755 -20.98 -47.51 -8.66
N GLU A 756 -21.76 -48.53 -9.06
CA GLU A 756 -21.27 -49.92 -9.18
C GLU A 756 -20.07 -50.02 -10.12
N THR A 757 -20.10 -49.31 -11.25
CA THR A 757 -19.00 -49.28 -12.23
C THR A 757 -17.75 -48.63 -11.64
N LEU A 758 -17.89 -47.52 -10.92
CA LEU A 758 -16.77 -46.83 -10.28
C LEU A 758 -16.15 -47.67 -9.15
N GLU A 759 -16.97 -48.30 -8.31
CA GLU A 759 -16.53 -49.19 -7.23
C GLU A 759 -15.78 -50.41 -7.77
N ALA A 760 -16.29 -51.04 -8.84
CA ALA A 760 -15.64 -52.17 -9.49
C ALA A 760 -14.28 -51.79 -10.10
N ALA A 761 -14.20 -50.62 -10.74
CA ALA A 761 -12.95 -50.09 -11.28
C ALA A 761 -11.93 -49.81 -10.15
N ALA A 762 -12.37 -49.20 -9.05
CA ALA A 762 -11.55 -48.94 -7.87
C ALA A 762 -11.02 -50.22 -7.23
N THR A 763 -11.88 -51.23 -7.08
CA THR A 763 -11.51 -52.55 -6.55
C THR A 763 -10.48 -53.24 -7.45
N THR A 764 -10.71 -53.24 -8.76
CA THR A 764 -9.78 -53.82 -9.74
C THR A 764 -8.42 -53.14 -9.69
N ALA A 765 -8.38 -51.81 -9.61
CA ALA A 765 -7.14 -51.05 -9.49
C ALA A 765 -6.39 -51.40 -8.20
N LYS A 766 -7.08 -51.52 -7.05
CA LYS A 766 -6.49 -51.95 -5.77
C LYS A 766 -5.89 -53.36 -5.86
N GLU A 767 -6.58 -54.31 -6.50
CA GLU A 767 -6.08 -55.68 -6.71
C GLU A 767 -4.86 -55.75 -7.65
N LYS A 768 -4.70 -54.78 -8.55
CA LYS A 768 -3.57 -54.68 -9.48
C LYS A 768 -2.30 -54.10 -8.86
N ILE A 769 -2.42 -53.39 -7.74
CA ILE A 769 -1.26 -52.89 -6.99
C ILE A 769 -0.52 -54.09 -6.41
N SER A 770 0.59 -54.44 -7.06
CA SER A 770 1.43 -55.57 -6.67
C SER A 770 2.88 -55.30 -7.03
N PRO A 771 3.85 -56.01 -6.42
CA PRO A 771 5.27 -55.82 -6.73
C PRO A 771 5.67 -56.11 -8.19
N ALA A 772 4.80 -56.78 -8.96
CA ALA A 772 5.04 -57.16 -10.35
C ALA A 772 4.30 -56.26 -11.37
N VAL A 773 3.65 -55.19 -10.92
CA VAL A 773 2.90 -54.29 -11.80
C VAL A 773 3.84 -53.50 -12.72
N THR A 774 3.44 -53.32 -13.97
CA THR A 774 4.19 -52.53 -14.97
C THR A 774 3.75 -51.07 -15.03
N VAL A 775 4.61 -50.19 -15.57
CA VAL A 775 4.28 -48.78 -15.80
C VAL A 775 3.06 -48.64 -16.72
N GLU A 776 2.97 -49.47 -17.76
CA GLU A 776 1.84 -49.52 -18.68
C GLU A 776 0.54 -49.92 -17.96
N GLU A 777 0.58 -50.94 -17.09
CA GLU A 777 -0.60 -51.35 -16.31
C GLU A 777 -1.04 -50.27 -15.34
N VAL A 778 -0.12 -49.58 -14.66
CA VAL A 778 -0.46 -48.44 -13.78
C VAL A 778 -1.16 -47.34 -14.60
N LYS A 779 -0.61 -46.96 -15.76
CA LYS A 779 -1.20 -45.94 -16.65
C LYS A 779 -2.58 -46.36 -17.18
N GLU A 780 -2.73 -47.64 -17.55
CA GLU A 780 -4.00 -48.21 -17.98
C GLU A 780 -5.06 -48.10 -16.88
N GLN A 781 -4.75 -48.55 -15.66
CA GLN A 781 -5.67 -48.50 -14.52
C GLN A 781 -6.01 -47.05 -14.11
N MET A 782 -5.04 -46.13 -14.14
CA MET A 782 -5.34 -44.71 -13.92
C MET A 782 -6.34 -44.16 -14.96
N THR A 783 -6.21 -44.57 -16.23
CA THR A 783 -7.11 -44.13 -17.30
C THR A 783 -8.51 -44.70 -17.10
N VAL A 784 -8.61 -45.98 -16.73
CA VAL A 784 -9.89 -46.65 -16.40
C VAL A 784 -10.58 -45.93 -15.25
N LEU A 785 -9.86 -45.65 -14.15
CA LEU A 785 -10.42 -44.94 -13.00
C LEU A 785 -10.87 -43.52 -13.33
N ARG A 786 -10.06 -42.75 -14.04
CA ARG A 786 -10.43 -41.38 -14.43
C ARG A 786 -11.68 -41.37 -15.30
N THR A 787 -11.77 -42.28 -16.27
CA THR A 787 -12.94 -42.40 -17.14
C THR A 787 -14.18 -42.81 -16.35
N ALA A 788 -14.07 -43.78 -15.44
CA ALA A 788 -15.16 -44.19 -14.58
C ALA A 788 -15.61 -43.06 -13.64
N LYS A 789 -14.66 -42.32 -13.06
CA LYS A 789 -14.91 -41.18 -12.18
C LYS A 789 -15.60 -40.04 -12.94
N GLU A 790 -15.16 -39.72 -14.15
CA GLU A 790 -15.78 -38.71 -15.00
C GLU A 790 -17.23 -39.09 -15.34
N ASN A 791 -17.47 -40.34 -15.76
CA ASN A 791 -18.83 -40.82 -16.02
C ASN A 791 -19.73 -40.78 -14.77
N PHE A 792 -19.17 -41.15 -13.61
CA PHE A 792 -19.87 -41.06 -12.33
C PHE A 792 -20.23 -39.61 -11.99
N LEU A 793 -19.28 -38.68 -12.08
CA LEU A 793 -19.50 -37.26 -11.80
C LEU A 793 -20.50 -36.63 -12.78
N ASN A 794 -20.45 -37.00 -14.06
CA ASN A 794 -21.45 -36.58 -15.06
C ASN A 794 -22.86 -37.14 -14.78
N GLY A 795 -22.94 -38.24 -14.03
CA GLY A 795 -24.20 -38.82 -13.55
C GLY A 795 -24.76 -38.13 -12.31
N ILE A 796 -23.96 -37.33 -11.59
CA ILE A 796 -24.43 -36.54 -10.46
C ILE A 796 -25.28 -35.39 -10.99
N LYS A 797 -26.50 -35.26 -10.48
CA LYS A 797 -27.39 -34.15 -10.83
C LYS A 797 -26.78 -32.85 -10.33
N SER A 798 -26.57 -31.91 -11.25
CA SER A 798 -25.94 -30.63 -10.95
C SER A 798 -26.98 -29.52 -10.75
N PHE A 799 -26.52 -28.38 -10.24
CA PHE A 799 -27.26 -27.14 -10.21
C PHE A 799 -27.18 -26.41 -11.56
N GLU A 800 -28.12 -25.49 -11.78
CA GLU A 800 -28.16 -24.62 -12.96
C GLU A 800 -27.48 -23.28 -12.62
N PRO A 801 -26.47 -22.83 -13.39
CA PRO A 801 -25.84 -21.53 -13.17
C PRO A 801 -26.83 -20.38 -13.25
N ASN A 802 -26.54 -19.28 -12.53
CA ASN A 802 -27.39 -18.09 -12.44
C ASN A 802 -28.82 -18.36 -11.91
N THR A 803 -29.02 -19.48 -11.22
CA THR A 803 -30.24 -19.80 -10.48
C THR A 803 -30.00 -19.60 -8.98
N ILE A 804 -31.06 -19.28 -8.23
CA ILE A 804 -31.00 -19.00 -6.79
C ILE A 804 -31.23 -20.28 -5.98
N TYR A 805 -30.39 -20.50 -4.96
CA TYR A 805 -30.39 -21.67 -4.09
C TYR A 805 -30.20 -21.31 -2.61
N TYR A 806 -30.64 -22.21 -1.72
CA TYR A 806 -30.09 -22.29 -0.36
C TYR A 806 -28.88 -23.20 -0.35
N LEU A 807 -27.88 -22.85 0.45
CA LEU A 807 -26.69 -23.68 0.70
C LEU A 807 -26.80 -24.24 2.11
N GLU A 808 -27.26 -25.48 2.24
CA GLU A 808 -27.57 -26.13 3.52
C GLU A 808 -26.43 -27.06 3.95
N ASN A 809 -26.00 -26.98 5.20
CA ASN A 809 -24.92 -27.84 5.70
C ASN A 809 -25.43 -29.24 6.03
N MET A 810 -24.73 -30.26 5.52
CA MET A 810 -25.08 -31.68 5.66
C MET A 810 -24.43 -32.39 6.85
N SER A 811 -23.70 -31.66 7.70
CA SER A 811 -23.02 -32.29 8.81
C SER A 811 -24.00 -33.03 9.73
N SER A 812 -23.64 -34.27 10.10
CA SER A 812 -24.39 -35.03 11.11
C SER A 812 -24.29 -34.47 12.53
N ALA A 813 -23.39 -33.50 12.75
CA ALA A 813 -23.29 -32.79 14.01
C ALA A 813 -24.48 -31.83 14.16
N ALA A 814 -25.27 -32.00 15.22
CA ALA A 814 -26.49 -31.22 15.47
C ALA A 814 -26.27 -29.70 15.58
N GLU A 815 -25.03 -29.27 15.80
CA GLU A 815 -24.64 -27.86 15.82
C GLU A 815 -24.50 -27.22 14.42
N PHE A 816 -24.39 -28.04 13.37
CA PHE A 816 -24.16 -27.60 11.99
C PHE A 816 -25.25 -28.04 11.01
N GLY A 817 -25.79 -29.26 11.17
CA GLY A 817 -26.81 -29.80 10.27
C GLY A 817 -28.06 -28.92 10.16
N ASP A 818 -28.70 -28.96 8.99
CA ASP A 818 -29.94 -28.23 8.65
C ASP A 818 -29.80 -26.69 8.67
N ARG A 819 -28.56 -26.18 8.67
CA ARG A 819 -28.29 -24.73 8.67
C ARG A 819 -27.91 -24.24 7.28
N VAL A 820 -28.57 -23.17 6.84
CA VAL A 820 -28.29 -22.51 5.57
C VAL A 820 -27.29 -21.37 5.73
N LEU A 821 -26.37 -21.23 4.78
CA LEU A 821 -25.41 -20.14 4.73
C LEU A 821 -26.13 -18.80 4.49
N TYR A 822 -25.74 -17.75 5.22
CA TYR A 822 -26.30 -16.41 5.07
C TYR A 822 -25.28 -15.29 5.31
N ALA A 823 -25.55 -14.14 4.72
CA ALA A 823 -24.83 -12.89 4.98
C ALA A 823 -25.32 -12.26 6.29
N SER A 824 -24.42 -11.96 7.25
CA SER A 824 -24.86 -11.41 8.55
C SER A 824 -25.11 -9.89 8.56
N SER A 825 -24.58 -9.16 7.58
CA SER A 825 -24.88 -7.76 7.35
C SER A 825 -24.67 -7.42 5.86
N PRO A 826 -25.23 -6.31 5.36
CA PRO A 826 -25.06 -5.87 3.97
C PRO A 826 -23.64 -5.37 3.64
N ASP A 827 -22.74 -5.30 4.63
CA ASP A 827 -21.41 -4.72 4.44
C ASP A 827 -20.42 -5.72 3.84
N SER A 828 -19.54 -5.21 2.99
CA SER A 828 -18.33 -5.94 2.62
C SER A 828 -17.51 -6.24 3.89
N LYS A 829 -17.02 -7.47 4.01
CA LYS A 829 -16.34 -8.05 5.18
C LYS A 829 -17.24 -8.46 6.34
N SER A 830 -18.56 -8.42 6.18
CA SER A 830 -19.47 -9.05 7.15
C SER A 830 -19.21 -10.55 7.21
N VAL A 831 -19.19 -11.13 8.41
CA VAL A 831 -18.94 -12.56 8.59
C VAL A 831 -20.12 -13.35 8.02
N LEU A 832 -19.84 -14.35 7.20
CA LEU A 832 -20.83 -15.31 6.76
C LEU A 832 -21.16 -16.25 7.90
N LYS A 833 -22.42 -16.62 8.05
CA LYS A 833 -22.91 -17.46 9.15
C LYS A 833 -23.87 -18.51 8.62
N ALA A 834 -24.26 -19.46 9.46
CA ALA A 834 -25.31 -20.41 9.10
C ALA A 834 -26.41 -20.56 10.15
N GLY A 835 -27.67 -20.48 9.71
CA GLY A 835 -28.86 -20.43 10.56
C GLY A 835 -29.94 -21.37 10.06
N ILE A 836 -30.95 -21.65 10.88
CA ILE A 836 -32.08 -22.51 10.50
C ILE A 836 -33.20 -21.65 9.91
N VAL A 837 -33.62 -21.96 8.68
CA VAL A 837 -34.75 -21.30 8.01
C VAL A 837 -36.06 -21.64 8.73
N GLY A 838 -36.92 -20.66 8.96
CA GLY A 838 -38.19 -20.82 9.69
C GLY A 838 -38.08 -20.72 11.22
N GLU A 839 -36.88 -20.83 11.80
CA GLU A 839 -36.62 -20.56 13.22
C GLU A 839 -35.90 -19.22 13.43
N ASN A 840 -34.79 -19.02 12.72
CA ASN A 840 -33.93 -17.83 12.88
C ASN A 840 -34.20 -16.76 11.82
N TYR A 841 -34.71 -17.17 10.66
CA TYR A 841 -34.96 -16.34 9.49
C TYR A 841 -36.30 -16.70 8.87
N ASP A 842 -36.95 -15.72 8.25
CA ASP A 842 -38.14 -15.97 7.45
C ASP A 842 -37.79 -16.86 6.24
N GLU A 843 -38.74 -17.68 5.82
CA GLU A 843 -38.53 -18.70 4.77
C GLU A 843 -38.02 -18.11 3.46
N TYR A 844 -38.28 -16.83 3.19
CA TYR A 844 -37.94 -16.14 1.94
C TYR A 844 -36.97 -14.97 2.12
N SER A 845 -36.07 -15.07 3.09
CA SER A 845 -35.07 -14.04 3.40
C SER A 845 -33.92 -14.05 2.39
N ALA A 846 -33.75 -12.97 1.63
CA ALA A 846 -32.73 -12.83 0.58
C ALA A 846 -31.28 -13.00 1.09
N GLU A 847 -31.04 -12.77 2.38
CA GLU A 847 -29.71 -12.90 3.01
C GLU A 847 -29.22 -14.35 3.04
N THR A 848 -30.14 -15.31 2.99
CA THR A 848 -29.89 -16.76 3.03
C THR A 848 -29.74 -17.40 1.65
N MET A 849 -29.93 -16.61 0.59
CA MET A 849 -30.02 -17.07 -0.79
C MET A 849 -28.74 -16.75 -1.57
N TRP A 850 -28.32 -17.70 -2.39
CA TRP A 850 -27.06 -17.64 -3.12
C TRP A 850 -27.23 -18.04 -4.58
N MET A 851 -26.42 -17.42 -5.44
CA MET A 851 -26.38 -17.68 -6.87
C MET A 851 -24.97 -18.14 -7.26
N PHE A 852 -24.89 -19.18 -8.10
CA PHE A 852 -23.65 -19.63 -8.70
C PHE A 852 -23.45 -18.92 -10.04
N VAL A 853 -22.61 -17.89 -10.04
CA VAL A 853 -22.27 -17.13 -11.26
C VAL A 853 -21.04 -17.75 -11.92
N PRO A 854 -21.08 -18.15 -13.20
CA PRO A 854 -19.91 -18.70 -13.88
C PRO A 854 -18.72 -17.74 -13.87
N ALA A 855 -17.53 -18.24 -13.55
CA ALA A 855 -16.28 -17.50 -13.70
C ALA A 855 -15.74 -17.61 -15.14
N GLU A 856 -14.73 -16.80 -15.49
CA GLU A 856 -14.08 -16.85 -16.81
C GLU A 856 -13.41 -18.20 -17.11
N THR A 857 -12.95 -18.89 -16.06
CA THR A 857 -12.37 -20.23 -16.16
C THR A 857 -13.47 -21.28 -16.05
N ASP A 858 -13.59 -22.12 -17.08
CA ASP A 858 -14.56 -23.22 -17.12
C ASP A 858 -14.52 -24.09 -15.85
N GLY A 859 -15.69 -24.33 -15.26
CA GLY A 859 -15.86 -25.17 -14.06
C GLY A 859 -15.71 -24.45 -12.72
N LEU A 860 -15.40 -23.15 -12.72
CA LEU A 860 -15.35 -22.32 -11.50
C LEU A 860 -16.55 -21.38 -11.41
N PHE A 861 -16.96 -21.07 -10.17
CA PHE A 861 -18.13 -20.25 -9.89
C PHE A 861 -17.85 -19.19 -8.84
N TYR A 862 -18.45 -18.01 -8.98
CA TYR A 862 -18.57 -17.04 -7.90
C TYR A 862 -19.84 -17.34 -7.10
N LEU A 863 -19.72 -17.40 -5.77
CA LEU A 863 -20.87 -17.54 -4.87
C LEU A 863 -21.38 -16.15 -4.50
N GLN A 864 -22.45 -15.70 -5.17
CA GLN A 864 -23.01 -14.36 -4.98
C GLN A 864 -24.24 -14.42 -4.07
N ASN A 865 -24.27 -13.57 -3.05
CA ASN A 865 -25.42 -13.45 -2.13
C ASN A 865 -26.50 -12.54 -2.72
N VAL A 866 -27.76 -12.98 -2.68
CA VAL A 866 -28.88 -12.28 -3.34
C VAL A 866 -29.21 -10.94 -2.66
N ALA A 867 -29.22 -10.88 -1.33
CA ALA A 867 -29.53 -9.64 -0.62
C ALA A 867 -28.54 -8.51 -0.91
N THR A 868 -27.26 -8.83 -1.06
CA THR A 868 -26.17 -7.84 -1.11
C THR A 868 -25.56 -7.64 -2.50
N GLY A 869 -25.69 -8.63 -3.39
CA GLY A 869 -24.95 -8.68 -4.65
C GLY A 869 -23.45 -8.96 -4.48
N PHE A 870 -22.96 -9.10 -3.25
CA PHE A 870 -21.56 -9.41 -2.96
C PHE A 870 -21.28 -10.91 -2.97
N TYR A 871 -20.00 -11.24 -3.02
CA TYR A 871 -19.51 -12.60 -3.17
C TYR A 871 -18.96 -13.15 -1.85
N ALA A 872 -18.91 -14.47 -1.70
CA ALA A 872 -18.12 -15.08 -0.65
C ALA A 872 -16.62 -14.73 -0.82
N THR A 873 -15.94 -14.43 0.29
CA THR A 873 -14.54 -13.96 0.32
C THR A 873 -13.52 -15.04 -0.04
N GLU A 874 -12.29 -14.62 -0.32
CA GLU A 874 -11.16 -15.51 -0.48
C GLU A 874 -10.69 -16.21 0.82
N TYR A 875 -9.92 -17.29 0.66
CA TYR A 875 -9.26 -17.95 1.77
C TYR A 875 -8.17 -17.05 2.39
N GLY A 876 -8.26 -16.81 3.69
CA GLY A 876 -7.21 -16.14 4.47
C GLY A 876 -6.29 -17.16 5.15
N GLU A 877 -6.84 -17.89 6.12
CA GLU A 877 -6.17 -18.94 6.88
C GLU A 877 -7.19 -19.99 7.32
N VAL A 878 -6.70 -21.17 7.74
CA VAL A 878 -7.54 -22.21 8.37
C VAL A 878 -8.18 -21.65 9.64
N ASP A 879 -9.46 -21.95 9.86
CA ASP A 879 -10.27 -21.44 10.98
C ASP A 879 -10.50 -19.90 11.00
N GLY A 880 -10.05 -19.19 9.97
CA GLY A 880 -10.34 -17.78 9.74
C GLY A 880 -11.78 -17.56 9.24
N ASP A 881 -12.42 -16.48 9.65
CA ASP A 881 -13.82 -16.22 9.30
C ASP A 881 -13.97 -15.98 7.79
N ALA A 882 -14.90 -16.70 7.16
CA ALA A 882 -15.36 -16.38 5.82
C ALA A 882 -16.29 -15.16 5.89
N THR A 883 -16.11 -14.22 4.98
CA THR A 883 -16.80 -12.93 4.95
C THR A 883 -17.40 -12.64 3.58
N LEU A 884 -18.22 -11.59 3.47
CA LEU A 884 -18.61 -11.02 2.18
C LEU A 884 -17.47 -10.21 1.55
N SER A 885 -17.40 -10.21 0.23
CA SER A 885 -16.45 -9.45 -0.58
C SER A 885 -17.15 -8.83 -1.77
N TYR A 886 -16.92 -7.54 -2.00
CA TYR A 886 -17.35 -6.88 -3.24
C TYR A 886 -16.51 -7.33 -4.45
N ARG A 887 -15.35 -7.99 -4.22
CA ARG A 887 -14.53 -8.62 -5.25
C ARG A 887 -14.93 -10.07 -5.41
N ALA A 888 -15.23 -10.48 -6.64
CA ALA A 888 -15.58 -11.86 -6.97
C ALA A 888 -14.33 -12.76 -6.87
N ILE A 889 -14.44 -13.87 -6.14
CA ILE A 889 -13.39 -14.87 -5.98
C ILE A 889 -13.93 -16.21 -6.48
N PRO A 890 -13.23 -16.90 -7.41
CA PRO A 890 -13.73 -18.16 -7.93
C PRO A 890 -13.63 -19.26 -6.88
N TYR A 891 -14.63 -20.13 -6.88
CA TYR A 891 -14.71 -21.36 -6.12
C TYR A 891 -14.78 -22.56 -7.08
N GLU A 892 -14.00 -23.58 -6.78
CA GLU A 892 -14.22 -24.94 -7.28
C GLU A 892 -15.36 -25.58 -6.48
N VAL A 893 -16.37 -26.09 -7.18
CA VAL A 893 -17.49 -26.82 -6.57
C VAL A 893 -17.22 -28.32 -6.70
N LYS A 894 -16.76 -28.93 -5.60
CA LYS A 894 -16.30 -30.33 -5.58
C LYS A 894 -17.34 -31.25 -4.96
N TYR A 895 -17.78 -32.27 -5.69
CA TYR A 895 -18.62 -33.33 -5.12
C TYR A 895 -17.83 -34.16 -4.09
N THR A 896 -18.39 -34.35 -2.90
CA THR A 896 -17.71 -35.05 -1.79
C THR A 896 -18.38 -36.35 -1.36
N GLY A 897 -19.50 -36.74 -1.97
CA GLY A 897 -20.31 -37.86 -1.51
C GLY A 897 -21.50 -37.41 -0.66
N TYR A 898 -22.38 -38.36 -0.31
CA TYR A 898 -23.60 -38.14 0.48
C TYR A 898 -24.58 -37.10 -0.08
N GLY A 899 -24.56 -36.84 -1.40
CA GLY A 899 -25.39 -35.79 -2.00
C GLY A 899 -24.86 -34.36 -1.78
N ALA A 900 -23.63 -34.20 -1.29
CA ALA A 900 -23.08 -32.91 -0.89
C ALA A 900 -21.87 -32.47 -1.74
N PHE A 901 -21.64 -31.16 -1.70
CA PHE A 901 -20.52 -30.48 -2.34
C PHE A 901 -19.68 -29.70 -1.31
N SER A 902 -18.41 -29.52 -1.60
CA SER A 902 -17.52 -28.57 -0.92
C SER A 902 -17.15 -27.44 -1.86
N PHE A 903 -17.11 -26.22 -1.32
CA PHE A 903 -16.76 -25.02 -2.06
C PHE A 903 -15.33 -24.59 -1.72
N VAL A 904 -14.39 -24.75 -2.65
CA VAL A 904 -12.96 -24.49 -2.46
C VAL A 904 -12.54 -23.20 -3.18
N PRO A 905 -12.18 -22.11 -2.48
CA PRO A 905 -11.72 -20.88 -3.14
C PRO A 905 -10.34 -21.06 -3.79
N THR A 906 -10.13 -20.48 -4.97
CA THR A 906 -8.97 -20.76 -5.82
C THR A 906 -7.80 -19.77 -5.68
N ASN A 907 -7.68 -19.02 -4.58
CA ASN A 907 -6.60 -18.05 -4.42
C ASN A 907 -5.23 -18.72 -4.13
N SER A 908 -4.13 -17.98 -4.35
CA SER A 908 -2.76 -18.50 -4.23
C SER A 908 -2.34 -18.87 -2.79
N LEU A 909 -3.08 -18.39 -1.79
CA LEU A 909 -2.84 -18.70 -0.37
C LEU A 909 -3.40 -20.06 0.02
N ASN A 910 -4.44 -20.55 -0.66
CA ASN A 910 -5.12 -21.82 -0.35
C ASN A 910 -4.36 -23.05 -0.87
N LYS A 911 -3.10 -23.21 -0.51
CA LYS A 911 -2.26 -24.35 -0.93
C LYS A 911 -2.75 -25.69 -0.35
N SER A 912 -3.52 -25.65 0.73
CA SER A 912 -4.07 -26.83 1.41
C SER A 912 -5.38 -27.33 0.80
N GLY A 913 -5.99 -26.58 -0.11
CA GLY A 913 -7.30 -26.92 -0.68
C GLY A 913 -8.42 -26.92 0.37
N ALA A 914 -8.37 -25.99 1.33
CA ALA A 914 -9.41 -25.83 2.34
C ALA A 914 -10.70 -25.32 1.69
N ALA A 915 -11.85 -25.86 2.11
CA ALA A 915 -13.18 -25.47 1.65
C ALA A 915 -13.93 -24.63 2.68
N LEU A 916 -14.95 -23.92 2.21
CA LEU A 916 -15.92 -23.25 3.06
C LEU A 916 -16.53 -24.25 4.05
N ALA A 917 -16.41 -23.93 5.34
CA ALA A 917 -16.79 -24.80 6.45
C ALA A 917 -17.61 -24.03 7.49
N LEU A 918 -18.18 -24.73 8.47
CA LEU A 918 -18.72 -24.14 9.69
C LEU A 918 -17.83 -24.40 10.90
N LYS A 919 -17.79 -23.42 11.80
CA LYS A 919 -17.10 -23.47 13.09
C LYS A 919 -18.12 -23.43 14.23
N VAL A 920 -17.83 -24.18 15.29
CA VAL A 920 -18.65 -24.20 16.51
C VAL A 920 -18.82 -22.78 17.06
N ALA A 921 -20.06 -22.34 17.22
CA ALA A 921 -20.36 -21.05 17.85
C ALA A 921 -20.14 -21.11 19.36
N THR A 922 -19.50 -20.07 19.92
CA THR A 922 -19.49 -19.85 21.37
C THR A 922 -20.78 -19.17 21.85
N THR A 923 -21.39 -18.33 21.01
CA THR A 923 -22.72 -17.72 21.20
C THR A 923 -23.38 -17.43 19.84
N GLY A 924 -24.69 -17.69 19.71
CA GLY A 924 -25.44 -17.41 18.47
C GLY A 924 -25.23 -18.45 17.36
N ASP A 925 -25.47 -18.05 16.11
CA ASP A 925 -25.27 -18.91 14.93
C ASP A 925 -23.78 -19.17 14.62
N PRO A 926 -23.42 -20.37 14.14
CA PRO A 926 -22.06 -20.70 13.70
C PRO A 926 -21.59 -19.78 12.58
N ALA A 927 -20.34 -19.33 12.70
CA ALA A 927 -19.64 -18.60 11.66
C ALA A 927 -19.13 -19.58 10.59
N ALA A 928 -19.16 -19.13 9.34
CA ALA A 928 -18.47 -19.82 8.27
C ALA A 928 -16.98 -19.53 8.31
N THR A 929 -16.18 -20.52 7.94
CA THR A 929 -14.73 -20.52 8.01
C THR A 929 -14.13 -21.36 6.87
N PHE A 930 -12.85 -21.73 6.96
CA PHE A 930 -12.19 -22.62 6.03
C PHE A 930 -11.53 -23.80 6.74
N ALA A 931 -11.83 -25.02 6.28
CA ALA A 931 -11.29 -26.26 6.82
C ALA A 931 -10.93 -27.26 5.71
N LYS A 932 -10.12 -28.27 6.03
CA LYS A 932 -9.78 -29.36 5.09
C LYS A 932 -11.06 -30.06 4.62
N VAL A 933 -11.17 -30.31 3.31
CA VAL A 933 -12.32 -30.99 2.71
C VAL A 933 -12.51 -32.38 3.33
N GLU A 934 -13.69 -32.64 3.89
CA GLU A 934 -14.06 -33.92 4.47
C GLU A 934 -15.56 -34.18 4.31
N ALA A 935 -15.92 -35.33 3.75
CA ALA A 935 -17.31 -35.69 3.45
C ALA A 935 -18.14 -35.88 4.73
N GLY A 936 -19.38 -35.38 4.74
CA GLY A 936 -20.31 -35.50 5.87
C GLY A 936 -19.98 -34.61 7.07
N THR A 937 -19.08 -33.63 6.89
CA THR A 937 -18.62 -32.72 7.96
C THR A 937 -19.12 -31.28 7.73
N SER A 938 -18.58 -30.34 8.51
CA SER A 938 -18.89 -28.92 8.36
C SER A 938 -18.51 -28.32 6.99
N THR A 939 -17.72 -29.02 6.16
CA THR A 939 -17.38 -28.63 4.78
C THR A 939 -18.35 -29.15 3.71
N SER A 940 -19.36 -29.93 4.10
CA SER A 940 -20.31 -30.58 3.19
C SER A 940 -21.61 -29.77 3.10
N TRP A 941 -21.95 -29.30 1.90
CA TRP A 941 -23.11 -28.46 1.62
C TRP A 941 -24.01 -29.07 0.54
N THR A 942 -25.32 -29.12 0.80
CA THR A 942 -26.34 -29.40 -0.22
C THR A 942 -26.78 -28.10 -0.87
N ILE A 943 -27.04 -28.16 -2.17
CA ILE A 943 -27.57 -27.05 -2.95
C ILE A 943 -29.08 -27.31 -3.11
N LYS A 944 -29.91 -26.54 -2.41
CA LYS A 944 -31.36 -26.72 -2.39
C LYS A 944 -32.04 -25.65 -3.25
N PRO A 945 -32.83 -26.03 -4.28
CA PRO A 945 -33.58 -25.07 -5.08
C PRO A 945 -34.68 -24.41 -4.25
N LEU A 946 -35.06 -23.19 -4.64
CA LEU A 946 -36.26 -22.52 -4.15
C LEU A 946 -37.53 -23.29 -4.57
N SER A 947 -38.61 -23.15 -3.80
CA SER A 947 -39.94 -23.66 -4.22
C SER A 947 -40.43 -22.95 -5.49
N GLU A 948 -41.05 -23.69 -6.41
CA GLU A 948 -41.54 -23.17 -7.71
C GLU A 948 -42.63 -22.07 -7.55
N ASP A 949 -43.28 -21.99 -6.39
CA ASP A 949 -44.37 -21.04 -6.12
C ASP A 949 -43.88 -19.66 -5.60
N ILE A 950 -42.56 -19.43 -5.48
CA ILE A 950 -42.00 -18.19 -4.94
C ILE A 950 -41.85 -17.12 -6.03
N GLU A 951 -42.62 -16.03 -5.92
CA GLU A 951 -42.57 -14.89 -6.85
C GLU A 951 -41.83 -13.66 -6.26
N ALA A 952 -41.68 -13.60 -4.94
CA ALA A 952 -41.01 -12.50 -4.24
C ALA A 952 -40.28 -12.97 -2.97
N ILE A 953 -39.26 -12.24 -2.57
CA ILE A 953 -38.40 -12.46 -1.40
C ILE A 953 -38.37 -11.19 -0.53
N SER A 954 -37.93 -11.29 0.72
CA SER A 954 -37.81 -10.13 1.62
C SER A 954 -36.37 -9.91 2.07
N THR A 955 -36.04 -8.69 2.47
CA THR A 955 -34.78 -8.40 3.17
C THR A 955 -35.00 -7.55 4.42
N SER A 956 -34.26 -7.92 5.46
CA SER A 956 -34.17 -7.24 6.76
C SER A 956 -33.09 -6.17 6.82
N PHE A 957 -32.20 -6.09 5.82
CA PHE A 957 -31.11 -5.11 5.80
C PHE A 957 -31.56 -3.68 5.53
N ILE A 958 -32.76 -3.49 4.99
CA ILE A 958 -33.28 -2.19 4.59
C ILE A 958 -34.36 -1.75 5.58
N THR A 959 -34.13 -0.62 6.25
CA THR A 959 -35.17 0.07 7.00
C THR A 959 -35.77 1.18 6.13
N LEU A 960 -37.05 1.09 5.80
CA LEU A 960 -37.73 2.13 5.04
C LEU A 960 -38.13 3.32 5.95
N TYR A 961 -37.69 4.53 5.58
CA TYR A 961 -38.14 5.79 6.15
C TYR A 961 -39.24 6.41 5.29
N PRO A 962 -39.98 7.44 5.76
CA PRO A 962 -40.98 8.12 4.93
C PRO A 962 -40.44 8.63 3.58
N GLU A 963 -39.16 9.00 3.53
CA GLU A 963 -38.42 9.28 2.30
C GLU A 963 -36.92 9.01 2.49
N GLY A 964 -36.21 8.69 1.40
CA GLY A 964 -34.78 8.41 1.45
C GLY A 964 -34.18 8.04 0.09
N ILE A 965 -32.98 7.43 0.12
CA ILE A 965 -32.29 6.90 -1.07
C ILE A 965 -32.08 5.40 -0.91
N LEU A 966 -32.30 4.66 -2.00
CA LEU A 966 -31.99 3.24 -2.14
C LEU A 966 -30.97 3.05 -3.25
N ALA A 967 -30.09 2.06 -3.07
CA ALA A 967 -29.22 1.52 -4.11
C ALA A 967 -29.11 0.02 -3.88
N LEU A 968 -29.71 -0.78 -4.76
CA LEU A 968 -29.92 -2.21 -4.54
C LEU A 968 -29.29 -3.04 -5.66
N PRO A 969 -28.82 -4.26 -5.37
CA PRO A 969 -28.02 -5.04 -6.32
C PRO A 969 -28.81 -5.61 -7.50
N TYR A 970 -30.10 -5.30 -7.65
CA TYR A 970 -30.98 -5.79 -8.71
C TYR A 970 -31.82 -4.64 -9.27
N ASN A 971 -32.39 -4.86 -10.46
CA ASN A 971 -33.29 -3.90 -11.09
C ASN A 971 -34.51 -3.64 -10.21
N LEU A 972 -34.96 -2.40 -10.17
CA LEU A 972 -36.11 -1.96 -9.35
C LEU A 972 -37.42 -1.89 -10.14
N THR A 973 -37.53 -2.68 -11.21
CA THR A 973 -38.78 -2.92 -11.94
C THR A 973 -39.75 -3.66 -11.00
N ASP A 974 -40.99 -3.20 -10.92
CA ASP A 974 -42.10 -3.80 -10.15
C ASP A 974 -41.95 -3.81 -8.60
N VAL A 975 -40.83 -3.32 -8.04
CA VAL A 975 -40.63 -3.24 -6.57
C VAL A 975 -41.70 -2.35 -5.91
N ALA A 976 -42.12 -1.28 -6.58
CA ALA A 976 -43.20 -0.43 -6.10
C ALA A 976 -44.59 -1.10 -6.20
N GLU A 977 -44.77 -2.12 -7.04
CA GLU A 977 -46.04 -2.84 -7.18
C GLU A 977 -46.23 -3.86 -6.05
N VAL A 978 -45.13 -4.46 -5.56
CA VAL A 978 -45.15 -5.44 -4.47
C VAL A 978 -45.06 -4.81 -3.07
N ASN A 979 -44.73 -3.52 -2.97
CA ASN A 979 -44.71 -2.77 -1.70
C ASN A 979 -45.74 -1.63 -1.72
N GLU A 980 -46.87 -1.80 -1.04
CA GLU A 980 -47.93 -0.79 -0.99
C GLU A 980 -47.41 0.53 -0.39
N GLY A 981 -47.61 1.64 -1.12
CA GLY A 981 -47.22 2.97 -0.67
C GLY A 981 -45.77 3.35 -0.96
N LEU A 982 -44.97 2.48 -1.59
CA LEU A 982 -43.64 2.82 -2.10
C LEU A 982 -43.74 3.52 -3.46
N LYS A 983 -43.02 4.64 -3.62
CA LYS A 983 -42.86 5.33 -4.91
C LYS A 983 -41.40 5.69 -5.15
N LEU A 984 -40.96 5.58 -6.39
CA LEU A 984 -39.58 5.82 -6.80
C LEU A 984 -39.49 7.07 -7.69
N TYR A 985 -38.38 7.80 -7.57
CA TYR A 985 -38.17 9.07 -8.25
C TYR A 985 -36.73 9.23 -8.71
N GLY A 986 -36.57 9.79 -9.91
CA GLY A 986 -35.30 10.31 -10.42
C GLY A 986 -35.19 11.82 -10.24
N VAL A 987 -33.98 12.36 -10.33
CA VAL A 987 -33.77 13.82 -10.32
C VAL A 987 -34.01 14.37 -11.71
N LYS A 988 -35.01 15.26 -11.81
CA LYS A 988 -35.28 16.01 -13.03
C LYS A 988 -34.31 17.17 -13.16
N LYS A 989 -34.17 17.98 -12.09
CA LYS A 989 -33.42 19.23 -12.11
C LYS A 989 -32.96 19.63 -10.71
N MET A 990 -31.76 20.22 -10.62
CA MET A 990 -31.29 20.92 -9.44
C MET A 990 -31.00 22.39 -9.76
N THR A 991 -31.43 23.29 -8.88
CA THR A 991 -31.11 24.73 -8.93
C THR A 991 -30.65 25.21 -7.57
N GLN A 992 -29.68 26.12 -7.53
CA GLN A 992 -29.14 26.63 -6.28
C GLN A 992 -29.29 28.16 -6.19
N GLU A 993 -29.78 28.62 -5.05
CA GLU A 993 -29.92 30.02 -4.66
C GLU A 993 -29.12 30.27 -3.36
N THR A 994 -29.06 31.49 -2.89
CA THR A 994 -28.42 31.82 -1.60
C THR A 994 -29.45 32.42 -0.65
N ASP A 995 -29.44 31.96 0.61
CA ASP A 995 -30.27 32.55 1.65
C ASP A 995 -29.77 33.95 2.07
N LEU A 996 -30.49 34.60 2.97
CA LEU A 996 -30.16 35.94 3.48
C LEU A 996 -28.87 35.98 4.31
N GLU A 997 -28.35 34.82 4.73
CA GLU A 997 -27.18 34.64 5.58
C GLU A 997 -25.95 34.16 4.78
N GLY A 998 -26.10 33.93 3.47
CA GLY A 998 -25.03 33.50 2.57
C GLY A 998 -24.92 31.99 2.36
N HIS A 999 -25.84 31.18 2.90
CA HIS A 999 -25.81 29.73 2.71
C HIS A 999 -26.51 29.30 1.41
N PRO A 1000 -25.98 28.28 0.70
CA PRO A 1000 -26.62 27.77 -0.51
C PRO A 1000 -27.94 27.04 -0.20
N ILE A 1001 -29.03 27.45 -0.82
CA ILE A 1001 -30.32 26.74 -0.85
C ILE A 1001 -30.38 25.97 -2.17
N THR A 1002 -30.45 24.65 -2.12
CA THR A 1002 -30.61 23.80 -3.31
C THR A 1002 -32.05 23.31 -3.40
N ILE A 1003 -32.70 23.59 -4.53
CA ILE A 1003 -34.03 23.14 -4.90
C ILE A 1003 -33.87 21.96 -5.86
N ILE A 1004 -34.44 20.82 -5.51
CA ILE A 1004 -34.33 19.56 -6.26
C ILE A 1004 -35.73 19.19 -6.73
N GLU A 1005 -35.92 19.19 -8.04
CA GLU A 1005 -37.14 18.74 -8.71
C GLU A 1005 -36.99 17.26 -9.08
N LEU A 1006 -37.95 16.45 -8.65
CA LEU A 1006 -37.97 15.00 -8.82
C LEU A 1006 -39.12 14.60 -9.76
N TYR A 1007 -38.88 13.64 -10.64
CA TYR A 1007 -39.91 13.01 -11.49
C TYR A 1007 -40.15 11.58 -11.03
N GLU A 1008 -41.40 11.12 -11.06
CA GLU A 1008 -41.76 9.75 -10.70
C GLU A 1008 -41.37 8.79 -11.84
N ALA A 1009 -40.75 7.67 -11.50
CA ALA A 1009 -40.35 6.63 -12.46
C ALA A 1009 -40.58 5.24 -11.85
N THR A 1010 -40.80 4.25 -12.71
CA THR A 1010 -41.16 2.87 -12.31
C THR A 1010 -40.01 1.88 -12.46
N ASP A 1011 -38.93 2.27 -13.15
CA ASP A 1011 -37.86 1.38 -13.57
C ASP A 1011 -36.50 2.03 -13.37
N PHE A 1012 -35.61 1.32 -12.70
CA PHE A 1012 -34.21 1.70 -12.48
C PHE A 1012 -33.33 0.45 -12.56
N THR A 1013 -32.12 0.60 -13.07
CA THR A 1013 -31.17 -0.51 -13.20
C THR A 1013 -30.52 -0.86 -11.86
N SER A 1014 -29.96 -2.08 -11.76
CA SER A 1014 -29.24 -2.53 -10.56
C SER A 1014 -28.16 -1.55 -10.12
N ASN A 1015 -28.13 -1.24 -8.82
CA ASN A 1015 -27.28 -0.28 -8.12
C ASN A 1015 -27.42 1.19 -8.55
N GLU A 1016 -28.37 1.52 -9.43
CA GLU A 1016 -28.75 2.90 -9.70
C GLU A 1016 -29.37 3.52 -8.44
N ALA A 1017 -28.87 4.69 -8.05
CA ALA A 1017 -29.33 5.37 -6.85
C ALA A 1017 -30.67 6.07 -7.10
N VAL A 1018 -31.69 5.70 -6.32
CA VAL A 1018 -33.06 6.21 -6.48
C VAL A 1018 -33.54 6.94 -5.25
N PHE A 1019 -34.30 8.01 -5.44
CA PHE A 1019 -35.05 8.62 -4.35
C PHE A 1019 -36.37 7.86 -4.18
N TYR A 1020 -36.78 7.59 -2.93
CA TYR A 1020 -38.07 6.96 -2.66
C TYR A 1020 -38.91 7.75 -1.65
N THR A 1021 -40.22 7.57 -1.73
CA THR A 1021 -41.17 7.89 -0.64
C THR A 1021 -41.92 6.64 -0.25
N TYR A 1022 -42.22 6.49 1.03
CA TYR A 1022 -42.93 5.33 1.55
C TYR A 1022 -44.01 5.75 2.56
N GLU A 1023 -45.26 5.39 2.27
CA GLU A 1023 -46.44 5.65 3.10
C GLU A 1023 -47.07 4.35 3.63
N GLY A 1024 -46.25 3.41 4.12
CA GLY A 1024 -46.70 2.12 4.66
C GLY A 1024 -46.36 1.90 6.14
N THR A 1025 -46.82 0.77 6.68
CA THR A 1025 -46.51 0.34 8.06
C THR A 1025 -45.51 -0.81 8.14
N GLU A 1026 -45.14 -1.41 7.01
CA GLU A 1026 -44.16 -2.50 6.96
C GLU A 1026 -42.74 -1.95 7.14
N THR A 1027 -41.89 -2.73 7.79
CA THR A 1027 -40.51 -2.35 8.13
C THR A 1027 -39.44 -3.04 7.28
N GLN A 1028 -39.84 -3.99 6.44
CA GLN A 1028 -38.97 -4.75 5.52
C GLN A 1028 -39.34 -4.43 4.08
N LEU A 1029 -38.37 -4.57 3.16
CA LEU A 1029 -38.63 -4.42 1.73
C LEU A 1029 -38.90 -5.79 1.10
N THR A 1030 -40.02 -5.91 0.40
CA THR A 1030 -40.33 -7.06 -0.46
C THR A 1030 -39.75 -6.82 -1.85
N ILE A 1031 -39.17 -7.84 -2.46
CA ILE A 1031 -38.38 -7.74 -3.69
C ILE A 1031 -38.87 -8.84 -4.65
N PRO A 1032 -39.27 -8.53 -5.89
CA PRO A 1032 -39.51 -9.54 -6.90
C PRO A 1032 -38.28 -10.41 -7.12
N LEU A 1033 -38.43 -11.69 -7.43
CA LEU A 1033 -37.27 -12.59 -7.57
C LEU A 1033 -36.30 -12.07 -8.66
N PRO A 1034 -35.05 -11.71 -8.32
CA PRO A 1034 -34.16 -11.02 -9.25
C PRO A 1034 -33.54 -11.99 -10.27
N ALA A 1035 -33.57 -11.62 -11.55
CA ALA A 1035 -32.95 -12.40 -12.63
C ALA A 1035 -31.46 -12.08 -12.87
N VAL A 1036 -31.02 -10.88 -12.48
CA VAL A 1036 -29.64 -10.39 -12.64
C VAL A 1036 -29.25 -9.61 -11.39
N LEU A 1037 -28.03 -9.84 -10.90
CA LEU A 1037 -27.44 -9.14 -9.76
C LEU A 1037 -26.19 -8.38 -10.20
N SER A 1038 -25.98 -7.19 -9.63
CA SER A 1038 -24.77 -6.38 -9.80
C SER A 1038 -24.14 -6.05 -8.46
N ALA A 1039 -22.81 -6.07 -8.42
CA ALA A 1039 -21.99 -5.58 -7.30
C ALA A 1039 -21.40 -4.19 -7.59
N THR A 1040 -21.53 -3.66 -8.82
CA THR A 1040 -20.91 -2.41 -9.24
C THR A 1040 -21.77 -1.22 -8.87
N LYS A 1041 -21.13 -0.15 -8.38
CA LYS A 1041 -21.80 1.10 -7.99
C LYS A 1041 -22.21 1.88 -9.23
N ASP A 1042 -23.45 2.37 -9.26
CA ASP A 1042 -23.95 3.28 -10.29
C ASP A 1042 -24.36 4.64 -9.67
N TYR A 1043 -24.26 5.71 -10.46
CA TYR A 1043 -24.48 7.09 -10.04
C TYR A 1043 -25.70 7.67 -10.76
N GLY A 1044 -26.75 7.98 -10.01
CA GLY A 1044 -27.90 8.72 -10.56
C GLY A 1044 -27.59 10.21 -10.70
N ASN A 1045 -28.43 10.94 -11.45
CA ASN A 1045 -28.30 12.39 -11.67
C ASN A 1045 -28.30 13.19 -10.34
N GLY A 1046 -27.13 13.40 -9.73
CA GLY A 1046 -26.99 14.00 -8.39
C GLY A 1046 -27.36 13.10 -7.20
N LEU A 1047 -27.62 11.81 -7.43
CA LEU A 1047 -27.86 10.79 -6.40
C LEU A 1047 -26.72 9.78 -6.38
N VAL A 1048 -26.16 9.51 -5.20
CA VAL A 1048 -25.03 8.60 -5.04
C VAL A 1048 -25.40 7.45 -4.13
N GLY A 1049 -25.45 6.25 -4.70
CA GLY A 1049 -25.73 5.01 -3.99
C GLY A 1049 -24.53 4.52 -3.17
N MET A 1050 -24.79 3.89 -2.05
CA MET A 1050 -23.80 3.30 -1.16
C MET A 1050 -24.10 1.81 -1.02
N PRO A 1051 -23.58 0.93 -1.90
CA PRO A 1051 -23.87 -0.51 -1.83
C PRO A 1051 -23.28 -1.17 -0.57
N TYR A 1052 -22.29 -0.54 0.08
CA TYR A 1052 -21.73 -0.89 1.38
C TYR A 1052 -21.53 0.37 2.22
N ALA A 1053 -21.38 0.24 3.55
CA ALA A 1053 -21.22 1.39 4.42
C ALA A 1053 -19.94 2.19 4.12
N GLN A 1054 -20.09 3.50 3.92
CA GLN A 1054 -19.01 4.41 3.52
C GLN A 1054 -19.15 5.77 4.18
N PHE A 1055 -18.03 6.46 4.38
CA PHE A 1055 -18.05 7.85 4.82
C PHE A 1055 -18.41 8.77 3.67
N SER A 1056 -19.45 9.58 3.87
CA SER A 1056 -19.79 10.71 3.01
C SER A 1056 -18.75 11.82 3.10
N LYS A 1057 -18.72 12.73 2.13
CA LYS A 1057 -18.01 14.01 2.21
C LYS A 1057 -18.84 15.06 2.96
N ALA A 1058 -18.24 16.19 3.33
CA ALA A 1058 -18.99 17.35 3.83
C ALA A 1058 -19.79 18.00 2.68
N GLY A 1059 -20.94 18.58 2.99
CA GLY A 1059 -21.81 19.30 2.05
C GLY A 1059 -22.70 18.41 1.19
N VAL A 1060 -23.02 17.19 1.63
CA VAL A 1060 -24.00 16.28 0.98
C VAL A 1060 -25.18 16.01 1.90
N ALA A 1061 -26.31 15.54 1.38
CA ALA A 1061 -27.50 15.25 2.19
C ALA A 1061 -27.80 13.75 2.28
N TYR A 1062 -28.27 13.31 3.44
CA TYR A 1062 -28.73 11.94 3.67
C TYR A 1062 -30.01 11.94 4.51
N ALA A 1063 -30.80 10.88 4.37
CA ALA A 1063 -32.06 10.73 5.10
C ALA A 1063 -31.86 10.06 6.46
N THR A 1064 -32.64 10.50 7.45
CA THR A 1064 -32.72 9.91 8.79
C THR A 1064 -34.17 9.76 9.21
N ALA A 1065 -34.43 9.07 10.33
CA ALA A 1065 -35.77 9.00 10.93
C ALA A 1065 -36.36 10.38 11.28
N GLU A 1066 -35.52 11.41 11.47
CA GLU A 1066 -35.92 12.78 11.78
C GLU A 1066 -36.01 13.69 10.54
N GLY A 1067 -35.74 13.16 9.34
CA GLY A 1067 -35.73 13.89 8.07
C GLY A 1067 -34.33 14.02 7.45
N TRP A 1068 -34.21 14.89 6.45
CA TRP A 1068 -32.96 15.15 5.73
C TRP A 1068 -31.94 15.93 6.58
N GLN A 1069 -30.70 15.47 6.56
CA GLN A 1069 -29.57 16.11 7.21
C GLN A 1069 -28.49 16.43 6.18
N VAL A 1070 -27.88 17.62 6.28
CA VAL A 1070 -26.73 18.01 5.45
C VAL A 1070 -25.45 17.91 6.27
N THR A 1071 -24.46 17.20 5.73
CA THR A 1071 -23.22 16.91 6.43
C THR A 1071 -22.35 18.15 6.52
N THR A 1072 -21.87 18.51 7.71
CA THR A 1072 -20.82 19.54 7.88
C THR A 1072 -19.42 18.93 8.05
N THR A 1073 -19.37 17.64 8.39
CA THR A 1073 -18.19 16.78 8.44
C THR A 1073 -18.55 15.40 7.86
N PRO A 1074 -17.57 14.59 7.41
CA PRO A 1074 -17.82 13.22 6.97
C PRO A 1074 -18.62 12.40 7.99
N VAL A 1075 -19.70 11.73 7.54
CA VAL A 1075 -20.49 10.79 8.36
C VAL A 1075 -20.62 9.44 7.66
N SER A 1076 -20.69 8.36 8.44
CA SER A 1076 -20.92 7.01 7.89
C SER A 1076 -22.36 6.89 7.40
N ILE A 1077 -22.52 6.55 6.13
CA ILE A 1077 -23.78 6.22 5.49
C ILE A 1077 -23.86 4.70 5.41
N GLY A 1078 -25.00 4.13 5.77
CA GLY A 1078 -25.21 2.69 5.76
C GLY A 1078 -25.24 2.11 4.34
N ALA A 1079 -24.94 0.82 4.22
CA ALA A 1079 -25.10 0.07 2.98
C ALA A 1079 -26.55 0.12 2.46
N GLN A 1080 -26.71 -0.08 1.15
CA GLN A 1080 -27.98 -0.07 0.42
C GLN A 1080 -28.79 1.23 0.54
N SER A 1081 -28.12 2.31 0.96
CA SER A 1081 -28.66 3.66 1.04
C SER A 1081 -27.90 4.60 0.10
N GLY A 1082 -27.95 5.91 0.33
CA GLY A 1082 -27.22 6.86 -0.49
C GLY A 1082 -27.27 8.30 0.03
N VAL A 1083 -26.68 9.19 -0.76
CA VAL A 1083 -26.65 10.63 -0.50
C VAL A 1083 -27.06 11.42 -1.72
N ILE A 1084 -27.58 12.63 -1.49
CA ILE A 1084 -27.72 13.64 -2.54
C ILE A 1084 -26.41 14.42 -2.58
N ASP A 1085 -25.74 14.36 -3.72
CA ASP A 1085 -24.46 15.01 -3.94
C ASP A 1085 -24.52 15.86 -5.21
N PRO A 1086 -24.65 17.19 -5.08
CA PRO A 1086 -24.72 18.10 -6.21
C PRO A 1086 -23.57 17.94 -7.20
N ALA A 1087 -22.39 17.49 -6.77
CA ALA A 1087 -21.24 17.31 -7.64
C ALA A 1087 -21.46 16.28 -8.77
N PHE A 1088 -22.42 15.36 -8.60
CA PHE A 1088 -22.79 14.35 -9.60
C PHE A 1088 -24.03 14.73 -10.40
N TYR A 1089 -24.51 15.97 -10.30
CA TYR A 1089 -25.62 16.45 -11.10
C TYR A 1089 -25.16 16.68 -12.55
N VAL A 1090 -25.81 15.98 -13.50
CA VAL A 1090 -25.42 15.98 -14.92
C VAL A 1090 -26.32 16.87 -15.79
N GLY A 1091 -27.38 17.45 -15.23
CA GLY A 1091 -28.24 18.41 -15.92
C GLY A 1091 -29.73 18.08 -15.87
N GLU A 1092 -30.53 18.89 -16.56
CA GLU A 1092 -31.98 18.74 -16.59
C GLU A 1092 -32.41 17.58 -17.52
N VAL A 1093 -33.29 16.71 -17.03
CA VAL A 1093 -33.89 15.63 -17.83
C VAL A 1093 -35.08 16.19 -18.61
N ALA A 1094 -35.03 16.08 -19.95
CA ALA A 1094 -36.10 16.54 -20.83
C ALA A 1094 -37.33 15.60 -20.82
N ASP A 1095 -38.49 16.12 -21.21
CA ASP A 1095 -39.74 15.35 -21.44
C ASP A 1095 -40.33 14.62 -20.20
N VAL A 1096 -39.94 15.01 -18.98
CA VAL A 1096 -40.52 14.53 -17.72
C VAL A 1096 -41.17 15.65 -16.89
N GLU A 1097 -42.27 15.35 -16.20
CA GLU A 1097 -42.98 16.32 -15.35
C GLU A 1097 -42.45 16.30 -13.91
N THR A 1098 -42.45 17.45 -13.24
CA THR A 1098 -42.04 17.55 -11.83
C THR A 1098 -43.14 16.99 -10.94
N SER A 1099 -42.89 15.87 -10.27
CA SER A 1099 -43.83 15.21 -9.36
C SER A 1099 -43.64 15.64 -7.90
N LYS A 1100 -42.40 15.92 -7.49
CA LYS A 1100 -42.07 16.33 -6.12
C LYS A 1100 -40.91 17.34 -6.12
N THR A 1101 -40.87 18.21 -5.11
CA THR A 1101 -39.78 19.17 -4.90
C THR A 1101 -39.23 19.02 -3.49
N LEU A 1102 -37.91 18.92 -3.36
CA LEU A 1102 -37.16 18.90 -2.11
C LEU A 1102 -36.28 20.15 -2.02
N VAL A 1103 -36.22 20.78 -0.85
CA VAL A 1103 -35.41 22.00 -0.62
C VAL A 1103 -34.46 21.74 0.53
N LEU A 1104 -33.16 21.89 0.29
CA LEU A 1104 -32.09 21.63 1.26
C LEU A 1104 -31.14 22.83 1.36
N VAL A 1105 -30.65 23.12 2.57
CA VAL A 1105 -29.74 24.24 2.84
C VAL A 1105 -28.35 23.72 3.21
N GLY A 1106 -27.30 24.30 2.63
CA GLY A 1106 -25.90 23.99 2.95
C GLY A 1106 -25.26 22.88 2.11
N LEU A 1107 -25.92 22.44 1.03
CA LEU A 1107 -25.31 21.52 0.06
C LEU A 1107 -24.18 22.19 -0.71
N ASN A 1108 -23.22 21.39 -1.19
CA ASN A 1108 -22.13 21.85 -2.04
C ASN A 1108 -22.64 22.56 -3.30
N ALA A 1109 -21.79 23.40 -3.90
CA ALA A 1109 -22.12 24.10 -5.13
C ALA A 1109 -22.50 23.10 -6.24
N LEU A 1110 -23.52 23.44 -7.03
CA LEU A 1110 -23.76 22.72 -8.29
C LEU A 1110 -22.53 22.88 -9.20
N PRO A 1111 -22.18 21.87 -10.00
CA PRO A 1111 -21.19 22.00 -11.05
C PRO A 1111 -21.56 23.23 -11.89
N SER A 1112 -20.67 24.22 -11.94
CA SER A 1112 -20.87 25.39 -12.80
C SER A 1112 -20.85 24.86 -14.23
N GLY A 1113 -21.99 24.89 -14.91
CA GLY A 1113 -22.12 24.39 -16.28
C GLY A 1113 -21.00 24.92 -17.17
N GLY A 1114 -20.07 24.03 -17.51
CA GLY A 1114 -18.86 24.34 -18.24
C GLY A 1114 -19.16 24.78 -19.67
N GLU A 1115 -18.42 25.75 -20.17
CA GLU A 1115 -18.44 26.10 -21.58
C GLU A 1115 -18.07 24.87 -22.42
N LYS A 1116 -18.58 24.76 -23.66
CA LYS A 1116 -18.21 23.66 -24.57
C LYS A 1116 -16.67 23.57 -24.65
N GLY A 1117 -16.09 22.47 -24.15
CA GLY A 1117 -14.65 22.26 -24.05
C GLY A 1117 -14.10 22.14 -22.61
N ASP A 1118 -14.91 22.40 -21.57
CA ASP A 1118 -14.57 22.24 -20.15
C ASP A 1118 -14.94 20.81 -19.70
N VAL A 1119 -14.03 19.88 -19.94
CA VAL A 1119 -14.25 18.43 -19.80
C VAL A 1119 -14.02 17.97 -18.36
N ASP A 1120 -13.16 18.66 -17.61
CA ASP A 1120 -12.93 18.36 -16.19
C ASP A 1120 -13.87 19.11 -15.23
N GLY A 1121 -14.74 19.98 -15.78
CA GLY A 1121 -15.80 20.68 -15.05
C GLY A 1121 -15.28 21.74 -14.08
N ASN A 1122 -14.05 22.22 -14.29
CA ASN A 1122 -13.39 23.20 -13.42
C ASN A 1122 -13.82 24.66 -13.71
N GLY A 1123 -14.61 24.89 -14.75
CA GLY A 1123 -15.09 26.21 -15.16
C GLY A 1123 -14.17 26.96 -16.12
N THR A 1124 -13.09 26.35 -16.62
CA THR A 1124 -12.10 26.99 -17.50
C THR A 1124 -11.55 26.04 -18.58
N VAL A 1125 -11.83 26.31 -19.86
CA VAL A 1125 -11.30 25.53 -20.99
C VAL A 1125 -9.79 25.78 -21.17
N ASN A 1126 -8.96 24.83 -20.78
CA ASN A 1126 -7.50 24.91 -20.84
C ASN A 1126 -6.83 23.54 -21.11
N SER A 1127 -5.50 23.47 -21.01
CA SER A 1127 -4.76 22.23 -21.28
C SER A 1127 -5.12 21.06 -20.35
N ALA A 1128 -5.70 21.32 -19.18
CA ALA A 1128 -6.20 20.30 -18.27
C ALA A 1128 -7.38 19.51 -18.87
N ASP A 1129 -8.26 20.17 -19.63
CA ASP A 1129 -9.37 19.50 -20.33
C ASP A 1129 -8.89 18.59 -21.44
N VAL A 1130 -7.77 18.96 -22.09
CA VAL A 1130 -7.11 18.08 -23.07
C VAL A 1130 -6.56 16.83 -22.39
N VAL A 1131 -5.97 16.97 -21.21
CA VAL A 1131 -5.48 15.83 -20.41
C VAL A 1131 -6.64 14.98 -19.91
N ALA A 1132 -7.77 15.59 -19.56
CA ALA A 1132 -8.99 14.90 -19.15
C ALA A 1132 -9.54 14.00 -20.27
N ILE A 1133 -9.56 14.47 -21.52
CA ILE A 1133 -9.92 13.64 -22.69
C ILE A 1133 -8.90 12.52 -22.92
N TYR A 1134 -7.59 12.78 -22.79
CA TYR A 1134 -6.59 11.71 -22.94
C TYR A 1134 -6.76 10.61 -21.89
N ASN A 1135 -7.03 10.98 -20.65
CA ASN A 1135 -7.31 10.03 -19.59
C ASN A 1135 -8.61 9.26 -19.88
N PHE A 1136 -9.63 9.93 -20.41
CA PHE A 1136 -10.87 9.28 -20.84
C PHE A 1136 -10.64 8.28 -21.99
N ILE A 1137 -9.82 8.61 -22.99
CA ILE A 1137 -9.47 7.69 -24.08
C ILE A 1137 -8.73 6.45 -23.58
N LEU A 1138 -7.96 6.58 -22.50
CA LEU A 1138 -7.17 5.49 -21.92
C LEU A 1138 -7.95 4.63 -20.91
N GLY A 1139 -8.86 5.21 -20.13
CA GLY A 1139 -9.55 4.54 -19.01
C GLY A 1139 -11.08 4.55 -19.05
N GLY A 1140 -11.71 5.26 -19.99
CA GLY A 1140 -13.17 5.35 -20.12
C GLY A 1140 -13.89 6.12 -19.00
N GLU A 1141 -15.22 6.08 -19.01
CA GLU A 1141 -16.08 6.74 -18.00
C GLU A 1141 -15.82 6.21 -16.59
N GLU A 1142 -15.62 4.88 -16.44
CA GLU A 1142 -15.50 4.21 -15.13
C GLU A 1142 -14.25 4.62 -14.34
N GLU A 1143 -13.11 4.83 -15.02
CA GLU A 1143 -11.86 5.21 -14.34
C GLU A 1143 -11.71 6.73 -14.15
N THR A 1144 -12.34 7.53 -15.00
CA THR A 1144 -12.15 9.00 -14.98
C THR A 1144 -13.28 9.75 -14.28
N GLY A 1145 -14.48 9.17 -14.18
CA GLY A 1145 -15.67 9.84 -13.66
C GLY A 1145 -16.19 10.98 -14.55
N ILE A 1146 -15.63 11.14 -15.74
CA ILE A 1146 -16.06 12.12 -16.75
C ILE A 1146 -17.12 11.44 -17.61
N ALA A 1147 -18.27 12.08 -17.82
CA ALA A 1147 -19.29 11.53 -18.71
C ALA A 1147 -18.86 11.61 -20.18
N LYS A 1148 -19.18 10.60 -20.99
CA LYS A 1148 -18.88 10.53 -22.43
C LYS A 1148 -19.45 11.72 -23.18
N ALA A 1149 -20.61 12.22 -22.76
CA ALA A 1149 -21.22 13.42 -23.35
C ALA A 1149 -20.41 14.71 -23.12
N LEU A 1150 -19.56 14.75 -22.08
CA LEU A 1150 -18.65 15.87 -21.81
C LEU A 1150 -17.32 15.70 -22.56
N ALA A 1151 -16.85 14.46 -22.71
CA ALA A 1151 -15.61 14.15 -23.42
C ALA A 1151 -15.75 14.12 -24.96
N ASP A 1152 -16.96 13.89 -25.50
CA ASP A 1152 -17.31 13.99 -26.94
C ASP A 1152 -17.57 15.45 -27.33
N VAL A 1153 -16.49 16.22 -27.39
CA VAL A 1153 -16.54 17.67 -27.63
C VAL A 1153 -16.92 18.01 -29.07
N ASP A 1154 -16.62 17.14 -30.04
CA ASP A 1154 -16.99 17.37 -31.44
C ASP A 1154 -18.43 16.92 -31.78
N GLY A 1155 -19.04 16.09 -30.93
CA GLY A 1155 -20.44 15.66 -31.00
C GLY A 1155 -20.71 14.57 -32.04
N ASN A 1156 -19.71 13.76 -32.36
CA ASN A 1156 -19.80 12.72 -33.38
C ASN A 1156 -20.23 11.33 -32.83
N GLY A 1157 -20.29 11.18 -31.49
CA GLY A 1157 -20.68 9.96 -30.80
C GLY A 1157 -19.51 9.07 -30.31
N ASP A 1158 -18.26 9.41 -30.67
CA ASP A 1158 -17.04 8.66 -30.36
C ASP A 1158 -15.94 9.57 -29.78
N VAL A 1159 -15.49 9.31 -28.55
CA VAL A 1159 -14.42 10.09 -27.90
C VAL A 1159 -13.05 9.64 -28.40
N ASN A 1160 -12.35 10.49 -29.14
CA ASN A 1160 -11.05 10.18 -29.72
C ASN A 1160 -10.17 11.43 -29.90
N SER A 1161 -9.08 11.31 -30.68
CA SER A 1161 -8.15 12.42 -30.91
C SER A 1161 -8.79 13.62 -31.61
N ALA A 1162 -9.94 13.46 -32.28
CA ALA A 1162 -10.72 14.55 -32.84
C ALA A 1162 -11.29 15.48 -31.75
N ASP A 1163 -11.72 14.95 -30.61
CA ASP A 1163 -12.21 15.72 -29.47
C ASP A 1163 -11.10 16.50 -28.78
N VAL A 1164 -9.91 15.90 -28.69
CA VAL A 1164 -8.69 16.60 -28.25
C VAL A 1164 -8.41 17.82 -29.14
N VAL A 1165 -8.52 17.65 -30.46
CA VAL A 1165 -8.32 18.74 -31.43
C VAL A 1165 -9.44 19.78 -31.31
N ALA A 1166 -10.68 19.37 -31.03
CA ALA A 1166 -11.80 20.28 -30.81
C ALA A 1166 -11.56 21.20 -29.60
N VAL A 1167 -11.11 20.65 -28.46
CA VAL A 1167 -10.71 21.44 -27.28
C VAL A 1167 -9.52 22.34 -27.59
N TYR A 1168 -8.51 21.84 -28.31
CA TYR A 1168 -7.36 22.65 -28.71
C TYR A 1168 -7.76 23.87 -29.56
N ASN A 1169 -8.71 23.69 -30.48
CA ASN A 1169 -9.23 24.76 -31.32
C ASN A 1169 -10.00 25.82 -30.52
N ILE A 1170 -10.69 25.40 -29.45
CA ILE A 1170 -11.38 26.28 -28.52
C ILE A 1170 -10.35 27.11 -27.71
N ILE A 1171 -9.30 26.47 -27.17
CA ILE A 1171 -8.23 27.14 -26.40
C ILE A 1171 -7.52 28.23 -27.21
N ILE A 1172 -7.27 28.00 -28.50
CA ILE A 1172 -6.55 28.95 -29.35
C ILE A 1172 -7.45 30.03 -29.99
N GLY A 1173 -8.74 30.07 -29.64
CA GLY A 1173 -9.70 31.08 -30.12
C GLY A 1173 -10.12 30.90 -31.58
N GLY A 1174 -9.98 29.69 -32.15
CA GLY A 1174 -10.34 29.39 -33.52
C GLY A 1174 -11.83 29.11 -33.66
N GLY A 1175 -12.60 30.07 -34.18
CA GLY A 1175 -13.96 29.82 -34.66
C GLY A 1175 -13.99 28.66 -35.66
N SER A 1176 -15.15 28.00 -35.77
CA SER A 1176 -15.47 26.72 -36.41
C SER A 1176 -15.09 26.49 -37.90
N GLU A 1177 -14.12 27.21 -38.45
CA GLU A 1177 -13.62 27.05 -39.83
C GLU A 1177 -12.09 26.95 -39.95
N SER A 1178 -11.32 26.94 -38.85
CA SER A 1178 -9.85 26.85 -38.91
C SER A 1178 -9.33 25.41 -39.06
N LYS A 1179 -9.08 24.98 -40.30
CA LYS A 1179 -8.36 23.73 -40.65
C LYS A 1179 -6.84 23.86 -40.46
N ALA A 1180 -6.37 24.26 -39.28
CA ALA A 1180 -4.94 24.44 -39.02
C ALA A 1180 -4.20 23.10 -38.80
N PHE A 1181 -4.91 22.04 -38.42
CA PHE A 1181 -4.38 20.70 -38.24
C PHE A 1181 -5.36 19.67 -38.82
N ALA A 1182 -5.15 19.30 -40.09
CA ALA A 1182 -5.81 18.17 -40.76
C ALA A 1182 -4.75 17.27 -41.37
#